data_AF-H1LW83-F1
#
_entry.id   AF-H1LW83-F1
#
_cell.length_a   1.000
_cell.length_b   1.000
_cell.length_c   1.000
_cell.angle_alpha   90.00
_cell.angle_beta   90.00
_cell.angle_gamma   90.00
#
_symmetry.space_group_name_H-M   'P 1'
#
loop_
_entity.id
_entity.type
_entity.pdbx_description
1 polymer ?
#
loop_
_entity_poly.entity_id
_entity_poly.type
_entity_poly.pdbx_seq_one_letter_code
_entity_poly.pdbx_strand_id
1 'polypeptide(L)'
;GSAFTTVQKNVNDYDFVTVSPAANGTFTTGTQTVNYYYKRKNAGNVVVNYLEQGTNTVLATQETLDGTNKLGSAFTTVQKNINDYDFVSVSPAANGTFTSGTQTVNYYYKRKDVGDVVVKYVEQGTNTPLDTPTTMSGAGKSGLTYTTTPKTITDYELVVTPANHTGTYPATGTTTVVYEYRRKNAGNITVNHYEVGGSTQLYTLSGSTTPSAQNFDGTNKLGLSENLTNKAADIANYEYVSVDVSGANGATTPAANGDTTVTYKAGNQVVTYRYKRKDAANITVHHVEDGTTTELYTPAGASSPSAVTYPGAGKLGTTESLTNKAADIANYEYVGVDTTGASSATTPSATGDTTLTYGSTPQTVTYKYRRKNAGKVTVHHYLLGTTTELYTPAGKTSPSPEELDGTNKLGLPYTTSDRTSVPELSDYELVTPAPTNATGTFRSGDQTVTYYYRRKNAGNITVNHYEVGTTTQLYKATGASTAGPQTFNGTGKLGLNENITNKEADIANYEYVNVDVAGAAGASTPNTANGATTVTYVAGNQVVNYYYRRKNAANITVHHYEVGTTNELFTPTGASSPSAVVIDGSGRLGQTENLNNEAANIANYEYVSVDVSGASSATTPSATGATTLTNGNSPQTVIYYYRRKNAGNVVVN
;
A
#
# COMPACT_ATOMS: atom_id res chain seq x y z
N GLY A 1 -168.62 58.23 20.24
CA GLY A 1 -168.42 59.19 19.15
C GLY A 1 -168.19 58.46 17.83
N SER A 2 -167.99 59.19 16.74
CA SER A 2 -167.75 58.63 15.40
C SER A 2 -166.60 57.61 15.40
N ALA A 3 -166.65 56.63 14.49
CA ALA A 3 -165.60 55.65 14.37
C ALA A 3 -164.29 56.28 13.85
N PHE A 4 -163.16 55.84 14.36
CA PHE A 4 -161.84 56.13 13.82
C PHE A 4 -161.13 54.85 13.43
N THR A 5 -160.23 54.94 12.47
CA THR A 5 -159.27 53.89 12.14
C THR A 5 -157.91 54.52 12.01
N THR A 6 -156.94 53.91 12.67
CA THR A 6 -155.53 54.25 12.55
C THR A 6 -154.86 53.17 11.73
N VAL A 7 -153.85 53.55 10.95
CA VAL A 7 -153.12 52.61 10.09
C VAL A 7 -151.71 52.47 10.62
N GLN A 8 -151.25 51.23 10.72
CA GLN A 8 -149.84 50.98 11.00
C GLN A 8 -148.97 51.65 9.92
N LYS A 9 -147.84 52.20 10.33
CA LYS A 9 -146.84 52.70 9.39
C LYS A 9 -145.84 51.58 9.13
N ASN A 10 -145.36 51.47 7.90
CA ASN A 10 -144.18 50.66 7.65
C ASN A 10 -142.97 51.35 8.30
N VAL A 11 -142.39 50.71 9.32
CA VAL A 11 -141.17 51.17 9.96
C VAL A 11 -140.03 50.30 9.44
N ASN A 12 -139.16 50.89 8.62
CA ASN A 12 -138.02 50.16 8.03
C ASN A 12 -137.19 49.47 9.11
N ASP A 13 -136.77 48.23 8.84
CA ASP A 13 -136.02 47.33 9.73
C ASP A 13 -136.77 46.78 10.95
N TYR A 14 -138.06 47.07 11.08
CA TYR A 14 -138.91 46.51 12.14
C TYR A 14 -140.06 45.67 11.58
N ASP A 15 -140.42 44.64 12.32
CA ASP A 15 -141.68 43.92 12.18
C ASP A 15 -142.71 44.56 13.11
N PHE A 16 -143.94 44.73 12.60
CA PHE A 16 -145.07 45.07 13.43
C PHE A 16 -145.37 43.89 14.37
N VAL A 17 -145.49 44.17 15.67
CA VAL A 17 -145.78 43.15 16.67
C VAL A 17 -147.26 43.18 17.04
N THR A 18 -147.75 44.36 17.44
CA THR A 18 -149.09 44.51 18.00
C THR A 18 -149.50 45.98 18.09
N VAL A 19 -150.81 46.23 18.06
CA VAL A 19 -151.43 47.54 18.25
C VAL A 19 -152.32 47.47 19.48
N SER A 20 -152.17 48.42 20.41
CA SER A 20 -152.96 48.46 21.63
C SER A 20 -153.26 49.89 22.10
N PRO A 21 -154.54 50.22 22.40
CA PRO A 21 -155.74 49.42 22.12
C PRO A 21 -156.00 49.28 20.60
N ALA A 22 -157.05 48.57 20.18
CA ALA A 22 -157.28 48.24 18.76
C ALA A 22 -157.18 49.46 17.81
N ALA A 23 -156.65 49.24 16.61
CA ALA A 23 -156.47 50.29 15.59
C ALA A 23 -157.77 51.00 15.19
N ASN A 24 -158.92 50.36 15.47
CA ASN A 24 -160.26 50.83 15.16
C ASN A 24 -161.00 51.04 16.48
N GLY A 25 -161.66 52.19 16.64
CA GLY A 25 -162.41 52.52 17.85
C GLY A 25 -163.40 53.65 17.63
N THR A 26 -164.00 54.15 18.70
CA THR A 26 -164.93 55.30 18.67
C THR A 26 -164.36 56.47 19.45
N PHE A 27 -164.55 57.70 18.97
CA PHE A 27 -164.11 58.88 19.72
C PHE A 27 -164.82 59.01 21.08
N THR A 28 -164.05 59.19 22.15
CA THR A 28 -164.49 59.50 23.53
C THR A 28 -163.96 60.88 23.95
N THR A 29 -164.48 61.41 25.07
CA THR A 29 -164.00 62.65 25.67
C THR A 29 -162.62 62.42 26.32
N GLY A 30 -161.59 63.13 25.85
CA GLY A 30 -160.19 63.00 26.31
C GLY A 30 -159.27 62.48 25.20
N THR A 31 -157.96 62.69 25.34
CA THR A 31 -156.98 62.20 24.37
C THR A 31 -156.92 60.68 24.39
N GLN A 32 -157.22 60.05 23.26
CA GLN A 32 -157.04 58.61 23.05
C GLN A 32 -155.74 58.37 22.29
N THR A 33 -154.88 57.51 22.84
CA THR A 33 -153.60 57.13 22.23
C THR A 33 -153.65 55.68 21.79
N VAL A 34 -153.43 55.41 20.50
CA VAL A 34 -153.23 54.06 19.95
C VAL A 34 -151.74 53.86 19.71
N ASN A 35 -151.14 52.89 20.40
CA ASN A 35 -149.72 52.61 20.29
C ASN A 35 -149.49 51.40 19.37
N TYR A 36 -148.63 51.58 18.37
CA TYR A 36 -148.14 50.49 17.52
C TYR A 36 -146.76 50.07 18.03
N TYR A 37 -146.65 48.84 18.49
CA TYR A 37 -145.40 48.27 18.98
C TYR A 37 -144.71 47.51 17.85
N TYR A 38 -143.45 47.85 17.64
CA TYR A 38 -142.61 47.24 16.62
C TYR A 38 -141.41 46.56 17.29
N LYS A 39 -140.97 45.45 16.72
CA LYS A 39 -139.74 44.75 17.12
C LYS A 39 -138.79 44.79 15.94
N ARG A 40 -137.53 45.13 16.19
CA ARG A 40 -136.53 45.08 15.10
C ARG A 40 -136.48 43.69 14.51
N LYS A 41 -136.36 43.62 13.19
CA LYS A 41 -136.13 42.38 12.45
C LYS A 41 -134.82 41.76 12.88
N ASN A 42 -134.74 40.43 12.76
CA ASN A 42 -133.48 39.72 12.90
C ASN A 42 -132.54 40.06 11.73
N ALA A 43 -131.26 40.19 12.05
CA ALA A 43 -130.17 40.29 11.08
C ALA A 43 -129.36 38.99 11.06
N GLY A 44 -128.53 38.81 10.04
CA GLY A 44 -127.47 37.81 10.11
C GLY A 44 -126.43 38.20 11.15
N ASN A 45 -125.76 37.21 11.73
CA ASN A 45 -124.69 37.46 12.70
C ASN A 45 -123.50 38.15 12.04
N VAL A 46 -122.71 38.87 12.82
CA VAL A 46 -121.39 39.34 12.39
C VAL A 46 -120.34 38.41 12.97
N VAL A 47 -119.63 37.69 12.12
CA VAL A 47 -118.53 36.80 12.49
C VAL A 47 -117.22 37.57 12.38
N VAL A 48 -116.44 37.57 13.47
CA VAL A 48 -115.15 38.27 13.54
C VAL A 48 -114.03 37.25 13.60
N ASN A 49 -113.16 37.28 12.60
CA ASN A 49 -111.99 36.41 12.53
C ASN A 49 -110.70 37.20 12.77
N TYR A 50 -109.74 36.57 13.45
CA TYR A 50 -108.40 37.08 13.66
C TYR A 50 -107.43 36.15 12.94
N LEU A 51 -106.97 36.55 11.76
CA LEU A 51 -106.27 35.69 10.81
C LEU A 51 -104.85 36.18 10.55
N GLU A 52 -103.94 35.25 10.28
CA GLU A 52 -102.64 35.60 9.73
C GLU A 52 -102.79 36.02 8.26
N GLN A 53 -102.27 37.20 7.92
CA GLN A 53 -102.39 37.81 6.61
C GLN A 53 -101.93 36.86 5.50
N GLY A 54 -102.75 36.73 4.45
CA GLY A 54 -102.45 35.86 3.31
C GLY A 54 -102.68 34.37 3.57
N THR A 55 -103.19 34.00 4.75
CA THR A 55 -103.55 32.62 5.11
C THR A 55 -104.94 32.57 5.75
N ASN A 56 -105.43 31.36 6.03
CA ASN A 56 -106.64 31.14 6.85
C ASN A 56 -106.30 30.70 8.28
N THR A 57 -105.05 30.85 8.72
CA THR A 57 -104.63 30.47 10.08
C THR A 57 -105.32 31.38 11.09
N VAL A 58 -106.11 30.77 11.98
CA VAL A 58 -106.80 31.47 13.06
C VAL A 58 -105.83 31.71 14.22
N LEU A 59 -105.65 32.97 14.61
CA LEU A 59 -104.68 33.39 15.63
C LEU A 59 -105.32 33.67 17.00
N ALA A 60 -106.63 33.90 17.04
CA ALA A 60 -107.39 34.09 18.27
C ALA A 60 -108.81 33.56 18.10
N THR A 61 -109.49 33.29 19.21
CA THR A 61 -110.87 32.79 19.20
C THR A 61 -111.78 33.72 18.39
N GLN A 62 -112.49 33.13 17.42
CA GLN A 62 -113.50 33.78 16.60
C GLN A 62 -114.63 34.32 17.49
N GLU A 63 -115.11 35.51 17.17
CA GLU A 63 -116.24 36.11 17.87
C GLU A 63 -117.47 36.15 16.97
N THR A 64 -118.66 36.12 17.59
CA THR A 64 -119.93 36.23 16.88
C THR A 64 -120.78 37.28 17.58
N LEU A 65 -121.05 38.39 16.90
CA LEU A 65 -122.05 39.34 17.35
C LEU A 65 -123.41 38.88 16.88
N ASP A 66 -124.26 38.50 17.84
CA ASP A 66 -125.62 38.03 17.58
C ASP A 66 -126.47 39.14 16.95
N GLY A 67 -127.04 38.85 15.78
CA GLY A 67 -127.89 39.73 14.97
C GLY A 67 -129.38 39.71 15.36
N THR A 68 -129.77 38.92 16.37
CA THR A 68 -131.16 38.83 16.83
C THR A 68 -131.73 40.20 17.21
N ASN A 69 -132.81 40.61 16.54
CA ASN A 69 -133.47 41.92 16.63
C ASN A 69 -132.55 43.14 16.42
N LYS A 70 -131.53 43.04 15.56
CA LYS A 70 -130.57 44.14 15.32
C LYS A 70 -130.51 44.64 13.89
N LEU A 71 -131.43 44.27 12.99
CA LEU A 71 -131.40 44.78 11.60
C LEU A 71 -131.33 46.32 11.56
N GLY A 72 -130.38 46.85 10.80
CA GLY A 72 -130.11 48.29 10.67
C GLY A 72 -129.40 48.94 11.88
N SER A 73 -129.17 48.24 12.99
CA SER A 73 -128.38 48.75 14.13
C SER A 73 -126.89 48.73 13.83
N ALA A 74 -126.14 49.68 14.40
CA ALA A 74 -124.69 49.71 14.30
C ALA A 74 -124.03 48.56 15.09
N PHE A 75 -122.90 48.06 14.58
CA PHE A 75 -121.98 47.20 15.31
C PHE A 75 -120.56 47.76 15.26
N THR A 76 -119.78 47.44 16.27
CA THR A 76 -118.34 47.71 16.36
C THR A 76 -117.64 46.44 16.79
N THR A 77 -116.52 46.15 16.15
CA THR A 77 -115.64 45.02 16.47
C THR A 77 -114.31 45.55 17.00
N VAL A 78 -113.63 44.76 17.82
CA VAL A 78 -112.42 45.18 18.53
C VAL A 78 -111.22 44.40 18.02
N GLN A 79 -110.16 45.14 17.69
CA GLN A 79 -108.84 44.57 17.41
C GLN A 79 -108.28 43.90 18.67
N LYS A 80 -107.77 42.67 18.55
CA LYS A 80 -107.02 42.02 19.63
C LYS A 80 -105.54 42.34 19.54
N ASN A 81 -104.89 42.47 20.70
CA ASN A 81 -103.44 42.35 20.80
C ASN A 81 -103.09 40.85 20.80
N ILE A 82 -102.36 40.40 19.79
CA ILE A 82 -101.97 39.00 19.63
C ILE A 82 -100.45 38.94 19.81
N ASN A 83 -99.97 38.13 20.76
CA ASN A 83 -98.53 37.97 20.99
C ASN A 83 -97.84 37.50 19.71
N ASP A 84 -96.59 37.94 19.49
CA ASP A 84 -95.79 37.63 18.29
C ASP A 84 -96.32 38.16 16.95
N TYR A 85 -97.42 38.90 16.95
CA TYR A 85 -98.09 39.40 15.75
C TYR A 85 -98.33 40.92 15.80
N ASP A 86 -98.08 41.59 14.68
CA ASP A 86 -98.48 42.98 14.44
C ASP A 86 -99.79 43.01 13.66
N PHE A 87 -100.66 43.94 14.03
CA PHE A 87 -101.88 44.19 13.26
C PHE A 87 -101.54 44.85 11.92
N VAL A 88 -102.18 44.36 10.85
CA VAL A 88 -101.98 44.89 9.51
C VAL A 88 -103.20 45.67 9.04
N SER A 89 -104.37 45.03 9.02
CA SER A 89 -105.58 45.63 8.49
C SER A 89 -106.84 44.92 8.95
N VAL A 90 -107.97 45.60 8.80
CA VAL A 90 -109.30 45.04 8.99
C VAL A 90 -110.09 45.18 7.69
N SER A 91 -110.85 44.15 7.30
CA SER A 91 -111.68 44.16 6.09
C SER A 91 -113.02 43.45 6.34
N PRO A 92 -114.16 43.98 5.86
CA PRO A 92 -114.29 45.22 5.08
C PRO A 92 -114.18 46.50 5.94
N ALA A 93 -114.65 46.49 7.18
CA ALA A 93 -114.47 47.57 8.16
C ALA A 93 -114.77 47.07 9.59
N ALA A 94 -114.14 47.67 10.61
CA ALA A 94 -114.40 47.32 12.01
C ALA A 94 -115.80 47.76 12.52
N ASN A 95 -116.40 48.74 11.84
CA ASN A 95 -117.72 49.29 12.15
C ASN A 95 -118.64 49.13 10.95
N GLY A 96 -119.92 48.87 11.21
CA GLY A 96 -120.93 48.73 10.16
C GLY A 96 -122.34 48.67 10.74
N THR A 97 -123.31 48.29 9.92
CA THR A 97 -124.68 48.00 10.37
C THR A 97 -125.02 46.54 10.13
N PHE A 98 -125.86 45.97 10.97
CA PHE A 98 -126.38 44.62 10.81
C PHE A 98 -127.31 44.53 9.58
N THR A 99 -127.03 43.59 8.67
CA THR A 99 -127.82 43.31 7.47
C THR A 99 -128.50 41.94 7.55
N SER A 100 -129.39 41.60 6.62
CA SER A 100 -130.11 40.32 6.65
C SER A 100 -129.21 39.09 6.42
N GLY A 101 -128.04 39.27 5.78
CA GLY A 101 -127.04 38.23 5.57
C GLY A 101 -126.01 38.17 6.70
N THR A 102 -125.37 37.00 6.89
CA THR A 102 -124.21 36.90 7.78
C THR A 102 -123.07 37.72 7.21
N GLN A 103 -122.48 38.58 8.04
CA GLN A 103 -121.34 39.40 7.65
C GLN A 103 -120.08 38.85 8.29
N THR A 104 -118.94 39.03 7.62
CA THR A 104 -117.63 38.60 8.12
C THR A 104 -116.70 39.80 8.21
N VAL A 105 -116.07 40.00 9.35
CA VAL A 105 -115.02 41.00 9.58
C VAL A 105 -113.72 40.26 9.90
N ASN A 106 -112.71 40.44 9.05
CA ASN A 106 -111.40 39.81 9.22
C ASN A 106 -110.39 40.86 9.69
N TYR A 107 -109.78 40.62 10.84
CA TYR A 107 -108.57 41.29 11.29
C TYR A 107 -107.36 40.48 10.84
N TYR A 108 -106.52 41.07 9.98
CA TYR A 108 -105.32 40.45 9.45
C TYR A 108 -104.09 40.90 10.24
N TYR A 109 -103.25 39.93 10.60
CA TYR A 109 -102.02 40.15 11.34
C TYR A 109 -100.82 39.57 10.60
N LYS A 110 -99.66 40.21 10.73
CA LYS A 110 -98.37 39.70 10.26
C LYS A 110 -97.54 39.33 11.48
N ARG A 111 -96.92 38.16 11.46
CA ARG A 111 -95.99 37.79 12.53
C ARG A 111 -94.84 38.79 12.59
N LYS A 112 -94.43 39.19 13.80
CA LYS A 112 -93.41 40.21 14.03
C LYS A 112 -92.06 39.78 13.47
N ASP A 113 -91.35 40.76 12.93
CA ASP A 113 -89.93 40.61 12.58
C ASP A 113 -89.10 40.68 13.87
N VAL A 114 -88.15 39.76 14.02
CA VAL A 114 -87.29 39.63 15.22
C VAL A 114 -85.83 39.50 14.80
N GLY A 115 -84.92 39.40 15.77
CA GLY A 115 -83.49 39.30 15.51
C GLY A 115 -83.09 38.02 14.76
N ASP A 116 -82.02 38.11 13.98
CA ASP A 116 -81.49 37.00 13.20
C ASP A 116 -80.73 35.98 14.07
N VAL A 117 -80.56 34.77 13.54
CA VAL A 117 -79.64 33.76 14.06
C VAL A 117 -78.48 33.61 13.08
N VAL A 118 -77.25 33.81 13.54
CA VAL A 118 -76.03 33.69 12.73
C VAL A 118 -75.22 32.49 13.20
N VAL A 119 -75.00 31.55 12.30
CA VAL A 119 -74.21 30.33 12.54
C VAL A 119 -72.80 30.55 12.03
N LYS A 120 -71.80 30.36 12.89
CA LYS A 120 -70.38 30.43 12.55
C LYS A 120 -69.74 29.04 12.67
N TYR A 121 -68.76 28.79 11.82
CA TYR A 121 -67.98 27.55 11.81
C TYR A 121 -66.50 27.94 11.95
N VAL A 122 -65.90 27.64 13.11
CA VAL A 122 -64.56 28.12 13.47
C VAL A 122 -63.65 26.99 13.89
N GLU A 123 -62.35 27.22 13.80
CA GLU A 123 -61.35 26.30 14.33
C GLU A 123 -61.27 26.39 15.86
N GLN A 124 -61.30 25.24 16.52
CA GLN A 124 -61.36 25.07 17.97
C GLN A 124 -60.25 25.84 18.69
N GLY A 125 -60.62 26.55 19.76
CA GLY A 125 -59.69 27.36 20.54
C GLY A 125 -59.19 28.61 19.81
N THR A 126 -59.68 28.86 18.60
CA THR A 126 -59.42 30.06 17.81
C THR A 126 -60.74 30.69 17.37
N ASN A 127 -60.69 31.90 16.80
CA ASN A 127 -61.83 32.52 16.12
C ASN A 127 -61.68 32.49 14.60
N THR A 128 -60.78 31.65 14.08
CA THR A 128 -60.49 31.56 12.65
C THR A 128 -61.70 30.96 11.92
N PRO A 129 -62.33 31.68 10.97
CA PRO A 129 -63.46 31.16 10.23
C PRO A 129 -63.01 30.09 9.24
N LEU A 130 -63.70 28.95 9.25
CA LEU A 130 -63.45 27.81 8.34
C LEU A 130 -64.43 27.76 7.17
N ASP A 131 -65.58 28.41 7.31
CA ASP A 131 -66.59 28.57 6.27
C ASP A 131 -67.33 29.90 6.49
N THR A 132 -67.97 30.37 5.43
CA THR A 132 -68.93 31.47 5.44
C THR A 132 -70.03 31.25 6.49
N PRO A 133 -70.31 32.26 7.34
CA PRO A 133 -71.42 32.20 8.28
C PRO A 133 -72.77 32.01 7.58
N THR A 134 -73.67 31.27 8.19
CA THR A 134 -75.05 31.09 7.71
C THR A 134 -75.98 31.99 8.50
N THR A 135 -76.69 32.90 7.83
CA THR A 135 -77.68 33.77 8.48
C THR A 135 -79.09 33.23 8.26
N MET A 136 -79.80 32.94 9.35
CA MET A 136 -81.21 32.61 9.37
C MET A 136 -82.00 33.86 9.75
N SER A 137 -82.74 34.42 8.79
CA SER A 137 -83.48 35.66 9.01
C SER A 137 -84.60 35.50 10.05
N GLY A 138 -84.73 36.47 10.94
CA GLY A 138 -85.80 36.61 11.92
C GLY A 138 -87.08 37.26 11.39
N ALA A 139 -87.14 37.60 10.09
CA ALA A 139 -88.33 38.19 9.48
C ALA A 139 -89.54 37.24 9.59
N GLY A 140 -90.61 37.70 10.23
CA GLY A 140 -91.81 36.92 10.52
C GLY A 140 -91.56 35.68 11.37
N LYS A 141 -90.58 35.70 12.28
CA LYS A 141 -90.21 34.53 13.11
C LYS A 141 -90.46 34.69 14.62
N SER A 142 -91.14 35.75 15.04
CA SER A 142 -91.47 35.95 16.45
C SER A 142 -92.23 34.75 17.05
N GLY A 143 -91.79 34.32 18.25
CA GLY A 143 -92.30 33.15 18.95
C GLY A 143 -91.91 31.79 18.35
N LEU A 144 -91.27 31.73 17.18
CA LEU A 144 -90.86 30.47 16.54
C LEU A 144 -89.50 29.99 17.02
N THR A 145 -89.31 28.67 16.96
CA THR A 145 -88.03 28.03 17.26
C THR A 145 -87.11 27.99 16.04
N TYR A 146 -85.79 27.99 16.28
CA TYR A 146 -84.77 27.65 15.30
C TYR A 146 -84.05 26.36 15.70
N THR A 147 -83.46 25.70 14.71
CA THR A 147 -82.55 24.57 14.88
C THR A 147 -81.47 24.68 13.81
N THR A 148 -80.23 24.49 14.20
CA THR A 148 -79.07 24.53 13.31
C THR A 148 -78.39 23.17 13.31
N THR A 149 -77.67 22.87 12.24
CA THR A 149 -76.85 21.66 12.13
C THR A 149 -75.43 22.03 11.75
N PRO A 150 -74.42 21.27 12.21
CA PRO A 150 -73.04 21.47 11.78
C PRO A 150 -72.91 21.21 10.27
N LYS A 151 -71.93 21.88 9.63
CA LYS A 151 -71.49 21.56 8.27
C LYS A 151 -70.38 20.50 8.30
N THR A 152 -70.25 19.77 7.20
CA THR A 152 -69.05 18.98 6.91
C THR A 152 -68.00 19.90 6.28
N ILE A 153 -66.85 20.04 6.92
CA ILE A 153 -65.73 20.87 6.44
C ILE A 153 -64.56 19.94 6.09
N THR A 154 -64.04 20.04 4.86
CA THR A 154 -62.90 19.23 4.39
C THR A 154 -61.70 19.37 5.33
N ASP A 155 -61.03 18.26 5.65
CA ASP A 155 -59.90 18.15 6.59
C ASP A 155 -60.19 18.46 8.07
N TYR A 156 -61.41 18.82 8.43
CA TYR A 156 -61.81 19.09 9.81
C TYR A 156 -62.86 18.10 10.32
N GLU A 157 -62.84 17.85 11.62
CA GLU A 157 -63.87 17.11 12.35
C GLU A 157 -64.55 18.05 13.36
N LEU A 158 -65.85 17.82 13.58
CA LEU A 158 -66.60 18.59 14.56
C LEU A 158 -66.16 18.19 15.98
N VAL A 159 -65.86 19.18 16.81
CA VAL A 159 -65.49 18.95 18.22
C VAL A 159 -66.58 19.41 19.17
N VAL A 160 -67.17 20.58 18.93
CA VAL A 160 -68.19 21.15 19.82
C VAL A 160 -69.47 21.43 19.06
N THR A 161 -70.56 20.77 19.51
CA THR A 161 -71.93 21.19 19.18
C THR A 161 -72.38 22.16 20.27
N PRO A 162 -72.68 23.43 19.96
CA PRO A 162 -73.00 24.42 20.99
C PRO A 162 -74.37 24.15 21.62
N ALA A 163 -74.52 24.44 22.91
CA ALA A 163 -75.78 24.21 23.64
C ALA A 163 -76.95 25.02 23.07
N ASN A 164 -76.67 26.19 22.49
CA ASN A 164 -77.67 27.05 21.84
C ASN A 164 -77.90 26.73 20.35
N HIS A 165 -77.54 25.54 19.85
CA HIS A 165 -77.83 25.15 18.45
C HIS A 165 -79.34 25.02 18.16
N THR A 166 -80.16 24.92 19.20
CA THR A 166 -81.63 25.04 19.17
C THR A 166 -82.08 26.14 20.13
N GLY A 167 -83.15 26.87 19.78
CA GLY A 167 -83.72 27.90 20.65
C GLY A 167 -84.91 28.61 20.01
N THR A 168 -85.32 29.75 20.56
CA THR A 168 -86.34 30.66 19.98
C THR A 168 -85.63 31.86 19.35
N TYR A 169 -86.14 32.38 18.24
CA TYR A 169 -85.58 33.59 17.62
C TYR A 169 -85.50 34.75 18.65
N PRO A 170 -84.37 35.48 18.72
CA PRO A 170 -84.18 36.52 19.72
C PRO A 170 -85.11 37.70 19.46
N ALA A 171 -85.81 38.19 20.48
CA ALA A 171 -86.75 39.30 20.34
C ALA A 171 -86.11 40.57 19.73
N THR A 172 -84.84 40.83 20.04
CA THR A 172 -84.00 41.89 19.45
C THR A 172 -82.55 41.41 19.29
N GLY A 173 -81.78 42.07 18.43
CA GLY A 173 -80.35 41.78 18.24
C GLY A 173 -80.08 40.54 17.38
N THR A 174 -78.99 39.83 17.67
CA THR A 174 -78.57 38.63 16.92
C THR A 174 -78.11 37.55 17.88
N THR A 175 -78.60 36.33 17.69
CA THR A 175 -78.05 35.16 18.38
C THR A 175 -76.94 34.55 17.54
N THR A 176 -75.76 34.34 18.13
CA THR A 176 -74.65 33.65 17.44
C THR A 176 -74.55 32.21 17.93
N VAL A 177 -74.60 31.26 17.00
CA VAL A 177 -74.37 29.83 17.23
C VAL A 177 -73.00 29.48 16.64
N VAL A 178 -72.09 28.93 17.44
CA VAL A 178 -70.71 28.65 17.00
C VAL A 178 -70.43 27.16 17.07
N TYR A 179 -70.18 26.55 15.91
CA TYR A 179 -69.65 25.20 15.82
C TYR A 179 -68.12 25.26 15.78
N GLU A 180 -67.46 24.54 16.69
CA GLU A 180 -66.01 24.46 16.74
C GLU A 180 -65.50 23.15 16.16
N TYR A 181 -64.48 23.25 15.31
CA TYR A 181 -63.90 22.15 14.57
C TYR A 181 -62.41 22.05 14.81
N ARG A 182 -61.86 20.84 14.76
CA ARG A 182 -60.42 20.62 14.81
C ARG A 182 -59.97 19.95 13.52
N ARG A 183 -58.78 20.30 13.02
CA ARG A 183 -58.20 19.56 11.90
C ARG A 183 -58.07 18.09 12.25
N LYS A 184 -58.36 17.22 11.29
CA LYS A 184 -58.17 15.78 11.43
C LYS A 184 -56.68 15.46 11.57
N ASN A 185 -56.40 14.34 12.22
CA ASN A 185 -55.06 13.78 12.25
C ASN A 185 -54.66 13.27 10.87
N ALA A 186 -53.41 13.57 10.49
CA ALA A 186 -52.72 12.95 9.37
C ALA A 186 -51.74 11.89 9.87
N GLY A 187 -51.15 11.12 8.96
CA GLY A 187 -49.96 10.35 9.32
C GLY A 187 -48.73 11.23 9.44
N ASN A 188 -47.72 10.73 10.14
CA ASN A 188 -46.46 11.42 10.33
C ASN A 188 -45.65 11.45 9.03
N ILE A 189 -44.84 12.48 8.85
CA ILE A 189 -43.85 12.54 7.78
C ILE A 189 -42.49 12.15 8.37
N THR A 190 -41.86 11.11 7.82
CA THR A 190 -40.51 10.70 8.17
C THR A 190 -39.56 11.06 7.03
N VAL A 191 -38.46 11.74 7.34
CA VAL A 191 -37.46 12.14 6.36
C VAL A 191 -36.14 11.46 6.68
N ASN A 192 -35.68 10.65 5.74
CA ASN A 192 -34.44 9.90 5.85
C ASN A 192 -33.33 10.56 5.05
N HIS A 193 -32.10 10.50 5.58
CA HIS A 193 -30.91 10.99 4.91
C HIS A 193 -29.92 9.84 4.80
N TYR A 194 -29.88 9.18 3.64
CA TYR A 194 -29.12 7.95 3.43
C TYR A 194 -28.03 8.11 2.39
N GLU A 195 -26.98 7.30 2.53
CA GLU A 195 -26.07 7.06 1.43
C GLU A 195 -26.79 6.35 0.27
N VAL A 196 -26.37 6.62 -0.96
CA VAL A 196 -26.86 5.91 -2.16
C VAL A 196 -26.62 4.41 -1.97
N GLY A 197 -27.67 3.59 -2.18
CA GLY A 197 -27.61 2.13 -2.05
C GLY A 197 -27.67 1.59 -0.61
N GLY A 198 -27.68 2.45 0.42
CA GLY A 198 -27.76 2.07 1.83
C GLY A 198 -29.02 2.53 2.57
N SER A 199 -29.06 2.28 3.88
CA SER A 199 -30.13 2.71 4.80
C SER A 199 -29.59 3.28 6.12
N THR A 200 -28.30 3.62 6.18
CA THR A 200 -27.67 4.22 7.36
C THR A 200 -27.95 5.72 7.37
N GLN A 201 -28.52 6.24 8.46
CA GLN A 201 -28.76 7.68 8.61
C GLN A 201 -27.46 8.46 8.64
N LEU A 202 -27.44 9.58 7.93
CA LEU A 202 -26.30 10.48 7.82
C LEU A 202 -26.54 11.81 8.54
N TYR A 203 -27.80 12.23 8.67
CA TYR A 203 -28.14 13.51 9.29
C TYR A 203 -28.28 13.37 10.80
N THR A 204 -27.55 14.21 11.54
CA THR A 204 -27.67 14.32 12.99
C THR A 204 -28.48 15.57 13.32
N LEU A 205 -29.65 15.37 13.93
CA LEU A 205 -30.52 16.48 14.34
C LEU A 205 -29.79 17.36 15.37
N SER A 206 -30.11 18.65 15.36
CA SER A 206 -29.59 19.60 16.36
C SER A 206 -29.89 19.09 17.79
N GLY A 207 -28.85 19.02 18.63
CA GLY A 207 -28.94 18.49 19.99
C GLY A 207 -28.83 16.95 20.11
N SER A 208 -28.72 16.22 18.99
CA SER A 208 -28.44 14.78 18.99
C SER A 208 -26.94 14.49 18.88
N THR A 209 -26.51 13.35 19.43
CA THR A 209 -25.15 12.81 19.27
C THR A 209 -25.06 11.73 18.19
N THR A 210 -26.20 11.26 17.67
CA THR A 210 -26.26 10.18 16.67
C THR A 210 -27.17 10.53 15.49
N PRO A 211 -26.81 10.14 14.26
CA PRO A 211 -27.68 10.31 13.10
C PRO A 211 -29.04 9.62 13.27
N SER A 212 -30.11 10.29 12.86
CA SER A 212 -31.48 9.76 12.93
C SER A 212 -32.40 10.44 11.90
N ALA A 213 -33.54 9.81 11.61
CA ALA A 213 -34.54 10.39 10.73
C ALA A 213 -35.19 11.63 11.35
N GLN A 214 -35.60 12.58 10.51
CA GLN A 214 -36.46 13.68 10.97
C GLN A 214 -37.91 13.20 11.00
N ASN A 215 -38.61 13.42 12.11
CA ASN A 215 -40.01 13.06 12.26
C ASN A 215 -40.86 14.30 12.47
N PHE A 216 -41.84 14.50 11.59
CA PHE A 216 -42.82 15.57 11.69
C PHE A 216 -44.18 14.98 12.07
N ASP A 217 -44.69 15.42 13.22
CA ASP A 217 -45.97 14.97 13.77
C ASP A 217 -47.14 15.44 12.90
N GLY A 218 -48.00 14.50 12.51
CA GLY A 218 -49.21 14.70 11.71
C GLY A 218 -50.47 15.03 12.52
N THR A 219 -50.39 15.06 13.85
CA THR A 219 -51.51 15.38 14.74
C THR A 219 -52.12 16.74 14.39
N ASN A 220 -53.43 16.76 14.11
CA ASN A 220 -54.18 17.94 13.67
C ASN A 220 -53.60 18.69 12.44
N LYS A 221 -52.87 18.00 11.55
CA LYS A 221 -52.24 18.63 10.38
C LYS A 221 -52.79 18.22 9.02
N LEU A 222 -53.87 17.45 8.93
CA LEU A 222 -54.40 17.00 7.63
C LEU A 222 -54.64 18.20 6.69
N GLY A 223 -54.12 18.09 5.47
CA GLY A 223 -54.20 19.14 4.44
C GLY A 223 -53.22 20.30 4.58
N LEU A 224 -52.45 20.39 5.68
CA LEU A 224 -51.33 21.34 5.80
C LEU A 224 -50.10 20.83 5.06
N SER A 225 -49.07 21.66 4.95
CA SER A 225 -47.84 21.33 4.22
C SER A 225 -46.57 21.57 5.04
N GLU A 226 -45.58 20.71 4.83
CA GLU A 226 -44.22 20.82 5.37
C GLU A 226 -43.23 21.08 4.23
N ASN A 227 -42.30 22.02 4.42
CA ASN A 227 -41.24 22.28 3.44
C ASN A 227 -39.98 21.52 3.82
N LEU A 228 -39.51 20.66 2.94
CA LEU A 228 -38.35 19.81 3.16
C LEU A 228 -37.20 20.23 2.24
N THR A 229 -36.00 20.25 2.80
CA THR A 229 -34.77 20.57 2.09
C THR A 229 -33.80 19.40 2.24
N ASN A 230 -32.83 19.30 1.33
CA ASN A 230 -31.65 18.49 1.62
C ASN A 230 -30.89 19.06 2.84
N LYS A 231 -30.00 18.26 3.43
CA LYS A 231 -29.15 18.62 4.57
C LYS A 231 -27.66 18.48 4.23
N ALA A 232 -27.28 18.67 2.97
CA ALA A 232 -25.91 18.44 2.51
C ALA A 232 -24.88 19.35 3.21
N ALA A 233 -25.28 20.55 3.63
CA ALA A 233 -24.41 21.45 4.40
C ALA A 233 -24.11 20.92 5.82
N ASP A 234 -25.05 20.17 6.40
CA ASP A 234 -24.95 19.65 7.76
C ASP A 234 -24.38 18.22 7.82
N ILE A 235 -24.26 17.54 6.67
CA ILE A 235 -23.73 16.18 6.56
C ILE A 235 -22.29 16.26 6.04
N ALA A 236 -21.32 16.16 6.96
CA ALA A 236 -19.90 16.16 6.64
C ALA A 236 -19.52 15.02 5.67
N ASN A 237 -18.58 15.28 4.77
CA ASN A 237 -18.03 14.33 3.77
C ASN A 237 -18.99 13.84 2.68
N TYR A 238 -20.26 14.23 2.69
CA TYR A 238 -21.23 13.82 1.68
C TYR A 238 -21.73 15.01 0.86
N GLU A 239 -22.24 14.72 -0.32
CA GLU A 239 -22.95 15.65 -1.20
C GLU A 239 -24.28 15.05 -1.63
N TYR A 240 -25.27 15.93 -1.85
CA TYR A 240 -26.62 15.53 -2.27
C TYR A 240 -26.62 14.95 -3.69
N VAL A 241 -27.43 13.92 -3.91
CA VAL A 241 -27.60 13.25 -5.21
C VAL A 241 -29.04 13.34 -5.69
N SER A 242 -29.98 12.87 -4.88
CA SER A 242 -31.39 12.79 -5.26
C SER A 242 -32.30 12.71 -4.04
N VAL A 243 -33.59 12.90 -4.25
CA VAL A 243 -34.63 12.66 -3.25
C VAL A 243 -35.70 11.77 -3.85
N ASP A 244 -36.09 10.76 -3.08
CA ASP A 244 -37.17 9.83 -3.40
C ASP A 244 -38.40 10.19 -2.57
N VAL A 245 -39.47 10.55 -3.27
CA VAL A 245 -40.78 10.93 -2.70
C VAL A 245 -41.86 9.89 -2.98
N SER A 246 -41.51 8.71 -3.51
CA SER A 246 -42.47 7.66 -3.82
C SER A 246 -43.30 7.18 -2.62
N GLY A 247 -42.72 7.29 -1.40
CA GLY A 247 -43.40 7.01 -0.13
C GLY A 247 -44.23 8.17 0.43
N ALA A 248 -44.36 9.29 -0.28
CA ALA A 248 -45.05 10.49 0.16
C ALA A 248 -46.01 11.01 -0.92
N ASN A 249 -47.22 10.45 -0.99
CA ASN A 249 -48.23 10.80 -2.00
C ASN A 249 -48.67 12.28 -1.98
N GLY A 250 -48.45 12.99 -0.87
CA GLY A 250 -48.70 14.43 -0.76
C GLY A 250 -47.54 15.31 -1.21
N ALA A 251 -46.41 14.75 -1.68
CA ALA A 251 -45.22 15.49 -2.08
C ALA A 251 -45.36 16.15 -3.46
N THR A 252 -44.79 17.34 -3.60
CA THR A 252 -44.57 17.97 -4.90
C THR A 252 -43.39 17.32 -5.63
N THR A 253 -43.34 17.48 -6.96
CA THR A 253 -42.14 17.12 -7.73
C THR A 253 -40.91 17.83 -7.14
N PRO A 254 -39.85 17.10 -6.77
CA PRO A 254 -38.66 17.70 -6.18
C PRO A 254 -37.94 18.64 -7.15
N ALA A 255 -37.42 19.75 -6.61
CA ALA A 255 -36.51 20.62 -7.34
C ALA A 255 -35.13 19.96 -7.53
N ALA A 256 -34.28 20.55 -8.37
CA ALA A 256 -32.93 20.01 -8.66
C ALA A 256 -32.03 19.91 -7.43
N ASN A 257 -32.21 20.80 -6.45
CA ASN A 257 -31.52 20.77 -5.16
C ASN A 257 -32.19 19.83 -4.13
N GLY A 258 -33.27 19.13 -4.52
CA GLY A 258 -34.02 18.22 -3.66
C GLY A 258 -35.09 18.88 -2.80
N ASP A 259 -35.33 20.18 -2.92
CA ASP A 259 -36.41 20.82 -2.18
C ASP A 259 -37.76 20.25 -2.62
N THR A 260 -38.62 19.92 -1.66
CA THR A 260 -39.97 19.41 -1.90
C THR A 260 -40.90 19.85 -0.78
N THR A 261 -42.17 20.06 -1.11
CA THR A 261 -43.22 20.35 -0.13
C THR A 261 -44.10 19.12 -0.01
N VAL A 262 -44.36 18.67 1.22
CA VAL A 262 -45.21 17.50 1.49
C VAL A 262 -46.48 17.94 2.18
N THR A 263 -47.62 17.72 1.52
CA THR A 263 -48.94 17.90 2.13
C THR A 263 -49.25 16.69 3.02
N TYR A 264 -49.65 16.94 4.26
CA TYR A 264 -50.06 15.90 5.20
C TYR A 264 -51.32 15.19 4.69
N LYS A 265 -51.24 13.86 4.56
CA LYS A 265 -52.33 12.97 4.13
C LYS A 265 -52.64 11.94 5.22
N ALA A 266 -53.76 11.23 5.06
CA ALA A 266 -54.04 10.06 5.90
C ALA A 266 -53.01 8.96 5.61
N GLY A 267 -52.43 8.37 6.66
CA GLY A 267 -51.33 7.41 6.57
C GLY A 267 -49.94 8.06 6.59
N ASN A 268 -48.96 7.33 7.13
CA ASN A 268 -47.59 7.83 7.26
C ASN A 268 -46.94 8.02 5.88
N GLN A 269 -46.13 9.06 5.76
CA GLN A 269 -45.42 9.42 4.55
C GLN A 269 -43.91 9.38 4.80
N VAL A 270 -43.16 8.96 3.79
CA VAL A 270 -41.70 8.83 3.86
C VAL A 270 -41.05 9.54 2.69
N VAL A 271 -40.09 10.40 2.99
CA VAL A 271 -39.20 11.04 2.01
C VAL A 271 -37.78 10.60 2.28
N THR A 272 -37.03 10.23 1.24
CA THR A 272 -35.64 9.75 1.40
C THR A 272 -34.70 10.57 0.53
N TYR A 273 -33.85 11.36 1.18
CA TYR A 273 -32.71 12.03 0.54
C TYR A 273 -31.54 11.06 0.42
N ARG A 274 -30.93 11.03 -0.77
CA ARG A 274 -29.77 10.21 -1.13
C ARG A 274 -28.54 11.08 -1.30
N TYR A 275 -27.44 10.63 -0.71
CA TYR A 275 -26.15 11.32 -0.71
C TYR A 275 -25.04 10.39 -1.20
N LYS A 276 -24.02 10.94 -1.86
CA LYS A 276 -22.78 10.24 -2.17
C LYS A 276 -21.64 10.83 -1.36
N ARG A 277 -20.67 10.02 -0.98
CA ARG A 277 -19.43 10.52 -0.39
C ARG A 277 -18.71 11.39 -1.41
N LYS A 278 -18.15 12.50 -0.93
CA LYS A 278 -17.32 13.40 -1.73
C LYS A 278 -16.02 12.70 -2.10
N ASP A 279 -15.43 13.15 -3.19
CA ASP A 279 -14.09 12.74 -3.59
C ASP A 279 -13.04 13.33 -2.64
N ALA A 280 -12.02 12.54 -2.38
CA ALA A 280 -10.81 12.94 -1.68
C ALA A 280 -9.63 12.98 -2.65
N ALA A 281 -8.54 13.62 -2.22
CA ALA A 281 -7.28 13.49 -2.92
C ALA A 281 -6.73 12.06 -2.80
N ASN A 282 -5.96 11.63 -3.81
CA ASN A 282 -5.29 10.34 -3.77
C ASN A 282 -4.20 10.32 -2.68
N ILE A 283 -3.96 9.13 -2.13
CA ILE A 283 -2.81 8.85 -1.28
C ILE A 283 -1.74 8.19 -2.15
N THR A 284 -0.51 8.69 -2.09
CA THR A 284 0.64 8.12 -2.82
C THR A 284 1.59 7.47 -1.83
N VAL A 285 2.02 6.25 -2.12
CA VAL A 285 2.93 5.49 -1.24
C VAL A 285 4.17 5.06 -2.01
N HIS A 286 5.32 5.58 -1.58
CA HIS A 286 6.63 5.27 -2.12
C HIS A 286 7.31 4.15 -1.33
N HIS A 287 8.06 3.31 -2.01
CA HIS A 287 8.82 2.21 -1.41
C HIS A 287 10.26 2.28 -1.91
N VAL A 288 11.11 3.04 -1.21
CA VAL A 288 12.40 3.47 -1.75
C VAL A 288 13.60 2.93 -0.98
N GLU A 289 14.74 2.86 -1.66
CA GLU A 289 16.02 2.65 -1.00
C GLU A 289 16.37 3.86 -0.11
N ASP A 290 16.75 3.59 1.14
CA ASP A 290 16.98 4.60 2.17
C ASP A 290 18.03 5.63 1.73
N GLY A 291 17.73 6.91 1.95
CA GLY A 291 18.53 8.04 1.47
C GLY A 291 18.41 8.35 -0.03
N THR A 292 17.56 7.65 -0.79
CA THR A 292 17.37 7.84 -2.24
C THR A 292 15.88 7.99 -2.63
N THR A 293 15.62 8.14 -3.93
CA THR A 293 14.27 8.12 -4.52
C THR A 293 14.02 6.89 -5.41
N THR A 294 14.91 5.90 -5.36
CA THR A 294 14.81 4.69 -6.19
C THR A 294 13.70 3.80 -5.68
N GLU A 295 12.62 3.67 -6.45
CA GLU A 295 11.51 2.75 -6.16
C GLU A 295 11.97 1.29 -6.24
N LEU A 296 11.55 0.49 -5.26
CA LEU A 296 11.90 -0.91 -5.12
C LEU A 296 10.69 -1.84 -5.26
N TYR A 297 9.49 -1.34 -4.96
CA TYR A 297 8.26 -2.11 -5.06
C TYR A 297 7.64 -1.97 -6.45
N THR A 298 7.26 -3.10 -7.05
CA THR A 298 6.48 -3.13 -8.30
C THR A 298 5.02 -3.45 -7.97
N PRO A 299 4.12 -2.46 -8.06
CA PRO A 299 2.70 -2.68 -7.82
C PRO A 299 2.13 -3.70 -8.81
N ALA A 300 1.07 -4.42 -8.42
CA ALA A 300 0.41 -5.37 -9.30
C ALA A 300 -0.03 -4.70 -10.61
N GLY A 301 0.33 -5.30 -11.75
CA GLY A 301 0.05 -4.76 -13.09
C GLY A 301 1.07 -3.75 -13.63
N ALA A 302 2.05 -3.32 -12.83
CA ALA A 302 3.17 -2.51 -13.30
C ALA A 302 4.29 -3.38 -13.90
N SER A 303 5.02 -2.86 -14.89
CA SER A 303 6.18 -3.52 -15.51
C SER A 303 7.51 -3.19 -14.83
N SER A 304 7.54 -2.16 -13.99
CA SER A 304 8.72 -1.71 -13.25
C SER A 304 8.34 -1.13 -11.88
N PRO A 305 9.31 -1.05 -10.95
CA PRO A 305 9.06 -0.42 -9.66
C PRO A 305 8.50 1.00 -9.79
N SER A 306 7.48 1.32 -8.99
CA SER A 306 6.80 2.61 -9.00
C SER A 306 5.98 2.83 -7.73
N ALA A 307 5.65 4.09 -7.44
CA ALA A 307 4.80 4.45 -6.31
C ALA A 307 3.39 3.86 -6.45
N VAL A 308 2.81 3.44 -5.33
CA VAL A 308 1.43 2.94 -5.26
C VAL A 308 0.48 4.12 -5.09
N THR A 309 -0.52 4.24 -5.96
CA THR A 309 -1.58 5.25 -5.82
C THR A 309 -2.86 4.60 -5.30
N TYR A 310 -3.36 5.10 -4.18
CA TYR A 310 -4.65 4.70 -3.60
C TYR A 310 -5.70 5.76 -3.95
N PRO A 311 -6.68 5.46 -4.83
CA PRO A 311 -7.65 6.43 -5.31
C PRO A 311 -8.53 6.99 -4.19
N GLY A 312 -8.72 8.32 -4.19
CA GLY A 312 -9.57 9.03 -3.22
C GLY A 312 -11.04 9.20 -3.64
N ALA A 313 -11.41 8.78 -4.85
CA ALA A 313 -12.77 8.92 -5.36
C ALA A 313 -13.80 8.26 -4.42
N GLY A 314 -14.82 9.02 -3.98
CA GLY A 314 -15.84 8.58 -3.04
C GLY A 314 -15.36 8.17 -1.64
N LYS A 315 -14.11 8.50 -1.27
CA LYS A 315 -13.50 8.03 -0.01
C LYS A 315 -13.30 9.10 1.06
N LEU A 316 -13.78 10.34 0.87
CA LEU A 316 -13.52 11.42 1.84
C LEU A 316 -13.96 11.06 3.28
N GLY A 317 -13.04 11.25 4.23
CA GLY A 317 -13.22 10.92 5.64
C GLY A 317 -13.16 9.43 5.99
N THR A 318 -12.94 8.54 5.02
CA THR A 318 -12.66 7.11 5.28
C THR A 318 -11.18 6.89 5.56
N THR A 319 -10.84 5.74 6.13
CA THR A 319 -9.46 5.38 6.48
C THR A 319 -8.88 4.33 5.54
N GLU A 320 -7.63 4.53 5.11
CA GLU A 320 -6.83 3.56 4.37
C GLU A 320 -5.72 3.01 5.28
N SER A 321 -5.59 1.68 5.35
CA SER A 321 -4.52 1.03 6.12
C SER A 321 -3.34 0.72 5.21
N LEU A 322 -2.16 1.16 5.60
CA LEU A 322 -0.93 0.99 4.84
C LEU A 322 0.05 0.13 5.63
N THR A 323 0.73 -0.77 4.93
CA THR A 323 1.79 -1.62 5.47
C THR A 323 3.03 -1.50 4.59
N ASN A 324 4.18 -1.85 5.14
CA ASN A 324 5.38 -2.04 4.33
C ASN A 324 5.20 -3.22 3.34
N LYS A 325 6.11 -3.34 2.38
CA LYS A 325 6.16 -4.42 1.37
C LYS A 325 7.49 -5.18 1.40
N ALA A 326 8.12 -5.28 2.56
CA ALA A 326 9.43 -5.95 2.71
C ALA A 326 9.42 -7.41 2.24
N ALA A 327 8.29 -8.11 2.35
CA ALA A 327 8.15 -9.48 1.85
C ALA A 327 8.17 -9.56 0.31
N ASP A 328 7.73 -8.50 -0.37
CA ASP A 328 7.63 -8.42 -1.83
C ASP A 328 8.88 -7.78 -2.47
N ILE A 329 9.77 -7.18 -1.67
CA ILE A 329 10.99 -6.52 -2.14
C ILE A 329 12.20 -7.41 -1.86
N ALA A 330 12.67 -8.13 -2.88
CA ALA A 330 13.82 -9.02 -2.76
C ALA A 330 15.10 -8.25 -2.41
N ASN A 331 15.99 -8.86 -1.61
CA ASN A 331 17.29 -8.33 -1.18
C ASN A 331 17.28 -7.12 -0.24
N TYR A 332 16.13 -6.56 0.11
CA TYR A 332 16.03 -5.41 1.01
C TYR A 332 15.24 -5.74 2.28
N GLU A 333 15.56 -5.04 3.36
CA GLU A 333 14.84 -5.06 4.63
C GLU A 333 14.24 -3.67 4.91
N TYR A 334 13.08 -3.66 5.58
CA TYR A 334 12.44 -2.43 6.02
C TYR A 334 13.25 -1.79 7.16
N VAL A 335 13.46 -0.48 7.10
CA VAL A 335 14.21 0.27 8.13
C VAL A 335 13.45 1.45 8.71
N GLY A 336 12.41 1.95 8.05
CA GLY A 336 11.61 3.05 8.57
C GLY A 336 10.57 3.55 7.59
N VAL A 337 9.66 4.38 8.07
CA VAL A 337 8.63 5.04 7.28
C VAL A 337 8.61 6.52 7.58
N ASP A 338 8.41 7.31 6.55
CA ASP A 338 8.33 8.76 6.59
C ASP A 338 6.90 9.19 6.26
N THR A 339 6.24 9.77 7.26
CA THR A 339 4.85 10.25 7.15
C THR A 339 4.78 11.77 7.18
N THR A 340 5.89 12.49 7.00
CA THR A 340 5.90 13.96 7.03
C THR A 340 4.99 14.58 5.97
N GLY A 341 4.83 13.91 4.82
CA GLY A 341 3.89 14.28 3.75
C GLY A 341 2.44 13.81 3.95
N ALA A 342 2.11 13.20 5.09
CA ALA A 342 0.79 12.62 5.38
C ALA A 342 0.27 13.11 6.75
N SER A 343 -0.39 14.27 6.75
CA SER A 343 -0.85 14.93 7.98
C SER A 343 -1.89 14.14 8.79
N SER A 344 -2.63 13.24 8.16
CA SER A 344 -3.62 12.39 8.83
C SER A 344 -3.07 11.03 9.27
N ALA A 345 -1.79 10.74 9.00
CA ALA A 345 -1.20 9.46 9.33
C ALA A 345 -1.15 9.25 10.84
N THR A 346 -1.59 8.09 11.30
CA THR A 346 -1.34 7.66 12.68
C THR A 346 0.15 7.39 12.89
N THR A 347 0.61 7.47 14.14
CA THR A 347 1.98 7.09 14.51
C THR A 347 2.29 5.67 14.00
N PRO A 348 3.33 5.51 13.17
CA PRO A 348 3.67 4.21 12.61
C PRO A 348 4.08 3.19 13.67
N SER A 349 3.75 1.92 13.44
CA SER A 349 4.25 0.81 14.24
C SER A 349 5.74 0.53 13.99
N ALA A 350 6.35 -0.39 14.75
CA ALA A 350 7.71 -0.84 14.52
C ALA A 350 7.91 -1.51 13.14
N THR A 351 6.84 -2.09 12.58
CA THR A 351 6.80 -2.64 11.21
C THR A 351 6.38 -1.60 10.17
N GLY A 352 6.15 -0.35 10.57
CA GLY A 352 5.76 0.74 9.68
C GLY A 352 4.27 0.81 9.37
N ASP A 353 3.44 -0.02 10.00
CA ASP A 353 2.00 0.00 9.75
C ASP A 353 1.41 1.34 10.21
N THR A 354 0.62 1.97 9.34
CA THR A 354 -0.02 3.26 9.61
C THR A 354 -1.38 3.33 8.93
N THR A 355 -2.28 4.15 9.46
CA THR A 355 -3.58 4.42 8.86
C THR A 355 -3.68 5.90 8.51
N LEU A 356 -4.24 6.21 7.35
CA LEU A 356 -4.46 7.57 6.88
C LEU A 356 -5.95 7.81 6.70
N THR A 357 -6.40 9.02 6.99
CA THR A 357 -7.76 9.44 6.67
C THR A 357 -7.73 10.23 5.36
N TYR A 358 -8.56 9.82 4.40
CA TYR A 358 -8.71 10.53 3.13
C TYR A 358 -9.21 11.96 3.35
N GLY A 359 -8.42 12.94 2.91
CA GLY A 359 -8.71 14.37 3.00
C GLY A 359 -8.76 15.03 1.61
N SER A 360 -9.03 16.34 1.59
CA SER A 360 -9.03 17.13 0.35
C SER A 360 -7.62 17.44 -0.16
N THR A 361 -6.59 17.32 0.67
CA THR A 361 -5.18 17.53 0.32
C THR A 361 -4.50 16.19 -0.01
N PRO A 362 -3.69 16.12 -1.08
CA PRO A 362 -2.87 14.94 -1.35
C PRO A 362 -1.96 14.60 -0.16
N GLN A 363 -1.76 13.31 0.08
CA GLN A 363 -0.91 12.82 1.15
C GLN A 363 0.07 11.79 0.59
N THR A 364 1.30 11.84 1.10
CA THR A 364 2.39 10.97 0.67
C THR A 364 3.03 10.26 1.85
N VAL A 365 3.20 8.95 1.72
CA VAL A 365 3.94 8.11 2.69
C VAL A 365 5.11 7.47 1.98
N THR A 366 6.29 7.47 2.61
CA THR A 366 7.50 6.87 2.03
C THR A 366 8.05 5.81 2.97
N TYR A 367 7.95 4.55 2.56
CA TYR A 367 8.63 3.44 3.22
C TYR A 367 10.07 3.37 2.73
N LYS A 368 11.02 3.27 3.67
CA LYS A 368 12.47 3.25 3.45
C LYS A 368 13.01 1.85 3.71
N TYR A 369 13.86 1.39 2.80
CA TYR A 369 14.44 0.06 2.82
C TYR A 369 15.96 0.12 2.66
N ARG A 370 16.66 -0.79 3.35
CA ARG A 370 18.11 -0.96 3.20
C ARG A 370 18.40 -2.32 2.59
N ARG A 371 19.43 -2.44 1.75
CA ARG A 371 19.87 -3.75 1.25
C ARG A 371 20.28 -4.63 2.42
N LYS A 372 19.89 -5.90 2.39
CA LYS A 372 20.30 -6.89 3.39
C LYS A 372 21.81 -7.14 3.28
N ASN A 373 22.38 -7.55 4.40
CA ASN A 373 23.75 -8.06 4.41
C ASN A 373 23.83 -9.39 3.63
N ALA A 374 24.89 -9.52 2.85
CA ALA A 374 25.33 -10.77 2.27
C ALA A 374 26.45 -11.40 3.11
N GLY A 375 26.72 -12.67 2.87
CA GLY A 375 27.99 -13.28 3.25
C GLY A 375 29.15 -12.64 2.49
N LYS A 376 30.35 -12.75 3.05
CA LYS A 376 31.56 -12.24 2.39
C LYS A 376 31.96 -13.16 1.24
N VAL A 377 32.70 -12.62 0.27
CA VAL A 377 33.38 -13.45 -0.75
C VAL A 377 34.86 -13.53 -0.39
N THR A 378 35.32 -14.71 -0.01
CA THR A 378 36.72 -15.01 0.30
C THR A 378 37.42 -15.52 -0.95
N VAL A 379 38.51 -14.87 -1.33
CA VAL A 379 39.29 -15.22 -2.53
C VAL A 379 40.64 -15.79 -2.11
N HIS A 380 40.88 -17.04 -2.50
CA HIS A 380 42.12 -17.76 -2.24
C HIS A 380 43.03 -17.80 -3.47
N HIS A 381 44.33 -17.68 -3.23
CA HIS A 381 45.36 -17.76 -4.26
C HIS A 381 46.37 -18.85 -3.90
N TYR A 382 46.01 -20.11 -4.18
CA TYR A 382 46.77 -21.27 -3.72
C TYR A 382 47.80 -21.79 -4.72
N LEU A 383 48.90 -22.32 -4.19
CA LEU A 383 49.74 -23.25 -4.94
C LEU A 383 48.96 -24.56 -5.22
N LEU A 384 49.02 -25.03 -6.47
CA LEU A 384 48.32 -26.21 -6.95
C LEU A 384 48.64 -27.43 -6.08
N GLY A 385 47.58 -28.09 -5.58
CA GLY A 385 47.69 -29.27 -4.72
C GLY A 385 47.96 -28.96 -3.24
N THR A 386 48.01 -27.68 -2.84
CA THR A 386 48.19 -27.27 -1.44
C THR A 386 47.18 -26.18 -1.05
N THR A 387 47.16 -25.81 0.23
CA THR A 387 46.44 -24.65 0.78
C THR A 387 47.38 -23.49 1.10
N THR A 388 48.58 -23.49 0.50
CA THR A 388 49.59 -22.45 0.69
C THR A 388 49.14 -21.20 -0.05
N GLU A 389 48.80 -20.14 0.68
CA GLU A 389 48.54 -18.83 0.09
C GLU A 389 49.80 -18.24 -0.54
N LEU A 390 49.64 -17.70 -1.74
CA LEU A 390 50.72 -17.08 -2.50
C LEU A 390 50.61 -15.55 -2.54
N TYR A 391 49.41 -15.01 -2.33
CA TYR A 391 49.16 -13.58 -2.47
C TYR A 391 49.01 -12.89 -1.11
N THR A 392 49.63 -11.72 -0.96
CA THR A 392 49.46 -10.84 0.20
C THR A 392 48.55 -9.66 -0.18
N PRO A 393 47.28 -9.64 0.29
CA PRO A 393 46.38 -8.53 0.04
C PRO A 393 46.89 -7.21 0.64
N ALA A 394 46.49 -6.09 0.04
CA ALA A 394 46.83 -4.77 0.56
C ALA A 394 46.46 -4.63 2.05
N GLY A 395 47.40 -4.15 2.87
CA GLY A 395 47.22 -4.01 4.32
C GLY A 395 47.48 -5.29 5.13
N LYS A 396 47.85 -6.39 4.49
CA LYS A 396 48.33 -7.62 5.16
C LYS A 396 49.86 -7.69 5.11
N THR A 397 50.45 -8.37 6.08
CA THR A 397 51.90 -8.54 6.20
C THR A 397 52.38 -9.95 5.81
N SER A 398 51.45 -10.85 5.48
CA SER A 398 51.73 -12.22 5.07
C SER A 398 50.63 -12.74 4.12
N PRO A 399 50.95 -13.75 3.29
CA PRO A 399 49.99 -14.32 2.36
C PRO A 399 48.70 -14.76 3.07
N SER A 400 47.57 -14.28 2.59
CA SER A 400 46.25 -14.51 3.19
C SER A 400 45.15 -14.29 2.15
N PRO A 401 43.94 -14.85 2.35
CA PRO A 401 42.85 -14.61 1.42
C PRO A 401 42.45 -13.14 1.33
N GLU A 402 41.98 -12.73 0.15
CA GLU A 402 41.24 -11.48 0.00
C GLU A 402 39.81 -11.65 0.50
N GLU A 403 39.23 -10.59 1.05
CA GLU A 403 37.83 -10.58 1.48
C GLU A 403 37.10 -9.40 0.85
N LEU A 404 36.05 -9.71 0.09
CA LEU A 404 35.07 -8.74 -0.36
C LEU A 404 33.94 -8.66 0.67
N ASP A 405 33.80 -7.50 1.31
CA ASP A 405 32.77 -7.23 2.31
C ASP A 405 31.35 -7.35 1.73
N GLY A 406 30.49 -8.15 2.37
CA GLY A 406 29.10 -8.40 2.00
C GLY A 406 28.08 -7.43 2.63
N THR A 407 28.52 -6.50 3.49
CA THR A 407 27.64 -5.54 4.18
C THR A 407 26.80 -4.73 3.19
N ASN A 408 25.47 -4.78 3.32
CA ASN A 408 24.49 -4.16 2.41
C ASN A 408 24.66 -4.52 0.91
N LYS A 409 25.30 -5.67 0.58
CA LYS A 409 25.55 -6.07 -0.82
C LYS A 409 24.71 -7.22 -1.34
N LEU A 410 23.71 -7.72 -0.61
CA LEU A 410 22.92 -8.87 -1.08
C LEU A 410 22.32 -8.63 -2.48
N GLY A 411 22.60 -9.57 -3.39
CA GLY A 411 22.19 -9.50 -4.80
C GLY A 411 23.01 -8.56 -5.69
N LEU A 412 23.95 -7.76 -5.15
CA LEU A 412 24.87 -6.96 -5.97
C LEU A 412 25.91 -7.87 -6.64
N PRO A 413 26.44 -7.47 -7.82
CA PRO A 413 27.50 -8.22 -8.48
C PRO A 413 28.84 -8.10 -7.75
N TYR A 414 29.65 -9.15 -7.83
CA TYR A 414 31.07 -9.11 -7.50
C TYR A 414 31.89 -9.66 -8.68
N THR A 415 33.15 -9.22 -8.74
CA THR A 415 34.15 -9.68 -9.71
C THR A 415 35.47 -9.86 -8.96
N THR A 416 36.13 -10.98 -9.18
CA THR A 416 37.49 -11.27 -8.71
C THR A 416 38.39 -11.51 -9.91
N SER A 417 39.70 -11.34 -9.73
CA SER A 417 40.70 -11.56 -10.77
C SER A 417 41.84 -12.41 -10.25
N ASP A 418 42.57 -13.06 -11.14
CA ASP A 418 43.85 -13.63 -10.79
C ASP A 418 44.87 -12.52 -10.49
N ARG A 419 45.99 -12.92 -9.88
CA ARG A 419 47.07 -12.04 -9.46
C ARG A 419 48.37 -12.32 -10.21
N THR A 420 48.32 -12.87 -11.42
CA THR A 420 49.56 -13.17 -12.20
C THR A 420 50.36 -11.92 -12.57
N SER A 421 49.76 -10.73 -12.50
CA SER A 421 50.41 -9.45 -12.76
C SER A 421 51.17 -8.85 -11.57
N VAL A 422 51.01 -9.39 -10.36
CA VAL A 422 51.71 -8.87 -9.17
C VAL A 422 53.13 -9.47 -9.05
N PRO A 423 54.14 -8.71 -8.57
CA PRO A 423 55.52 -9.19 -8.51
C PRO A 423 55.73 -10.48 -7.70
N GLU A 424 54.98 -10.65 -6.60
CA GLU A 424 55.07 -11.82 -5.70
C GLU A 424 54.73 -13.14 -6.41
N LEU A 425 53.88 -13.10 -7.44
CA LEU A 425 53.46 -14.27 -8.20
C LEU A 425 54.17 -14.38 -9.56
N SER A 426 55.24 -13.60 -9.79
CA SER A 426 55.99 -13.60 -11.05
C SER A 426 56.57 -14.96 -11.44
N ASP A 427 56.94 -15.80 -10.45
CA ASP A 427 57.44 -17.16 -10.66
C ASP A 427 56.34 -18.20 -10.91
N TYR A 428 55.07 -17.79 -10.84
CA TYR A 428 53.92 -18.67 -10.96
C TYR A 428 53.09 -18.31 -12.20
N GLU A 429 52.33 -19.28 -12.68
CA GLU A 429 51.31 -19.10 -13.71
C GLU A 429 49.98 -19.66 -13.22
N LEU A 430 48.88 -19.04 -13.67
CA LEU A 430 47.52 -19.49 -13.36
C LEU A 430 47.27 -20.85 -14.02
N VAL A 431 46.73 -21.79 -13.26
CA VAL A 431 46.25 -23.06 -13.79
C VAL A 431 44.93 -22.82 -14.52
N THR A 432 44.85 -23.24 -15.78
CA THR A 432 43.65 -23.11 -16.59
C THR A 432 42.80 -24.39 -16.53
N PRO A 433 41.46 -24.28 -16.50
CA PRO A 433 40.67 -23.04 -16.54
C PRO A 433 40.63 -22.29 -15.19
N ALA A 434 40.45 -20.96 -15.26
CA ALA A 434 40.17 -20.11 -14.11
C ALA A 434 38.86 -20.52 -13.40
N PRO A 435 38.65 -20.14 -12.12
CA PRO A 435 37.42 -20.47 -11.40
C PRO A 435 36.18 -19.91 -12.10
N THR A 436 35.15 -20.75 -12.24
CA THR A 436 33.89 -20.39 -12.93
C THR A 436 33.03 -19.41 -12.15
N ASN A 437 33.33 -19.19 -10.86
CA ASN A 437 32.63 -18.28 -9.96
C ASN A 437 33.42 -16.99 -9.68
N ALA A 438 34.40 -16.64 -10.53
CA ALA A 438 35.14 -15.38 -10.46
C ALA A 438 34.23 -14.15 -10.61
N THR A 439 33.11 -14.28 -11.31
CA THR A 439 32.03 -13.30 -11.32
C THR A 439 30.76 -13.93 -10.77
N GLY A 440 29.94 -13.14 -10.09
CA GLY A 440 28.70 -13.61 -9.50
C GLY A 440 27.96 -12.50 -8.79
N THR A 441 26.98 -12.89 -7.96
CA THR A 441 26.31 -11.97 -7.05
C THR A 441 26.56 -12.41 -5.61
N PHE A 442 26.61 -11.44 -4.71
CA PHE A 442 26.66 -11.65 -3.27
C PHE A 442 25.39 -12.37 -2.80
N ARG A 443 25.56 -13.46 -2.04
CA ARG A 443 24.49 -14.31 -1.49
C ARG A 443 24.43 -14.21 0.03
N SER A 444 23.40 -14.76 0.65
CA SER A 444 23.23 -14.69 2.11
C SER A 444 24.28 -15.49 2.90
N GLY A 445 24.94 -16.46 2.27
CA GLY A 445 26.03 -17.24 2.87
C GLY A 445 27.38 -16.84 2.28
N ASP A 446 28.45 -17.12 3.01
CA ASP A 446 29.82 -16.87 2.57
C ASP A 446 30.12 -17.67 1.29
N GLN A 447 30.90 -17.05 0.41
CA GLN A 447 31.29 -17.61 -0.88
C GLN A 447 32.80 -17.71 -0.95
N THR A 448 33.31 -18.75 -1.62
CA THR A 448 34.75 -18.95 -1.80
C THR A 448 35.08 -19.00 -3.28
N VAL A 449 36.04 -18.20 -3.71
CA VAL A 449 36.64 -18.25 -5.05
C VAL A 449 38.09 -18.68 -4.89
N THR A 450 38.55 -19.65 -5.67
CA THR A 450 39.92 -20.18 -5.56
C THR A 450 40.62 -20.13 -6.90
N TYR A 451 41.74 -19.42 -6.95
CA TYR A 451 42.69 -19.46 -8.06
C TYR A 451 43.83 -20.39 -7.68
N TYR A 452 44.08 -21.40 -8.52
CA TYR A 452 45.23 -22.28 -8.37
C TYR A 452 46.36 -21.84 -9.29
N TYR A 453 47.57 -21.80 -8.75
CA TYR A 453 48.77 -21.43 -9.46
C TYR A 453 49.76 -22.59 -9.44
N ARG A 454 50.53 -22.76 -10.50
CA ARG A 454 51.69 -23.65 -10.50
C ARG A 454 52.94 -22.84 -10.74
N ARG A 455 54.07 -23.25 -10.16
CA ARG A 455 55.36 -22.65 -10.46
C ARG A 455 55.66 -22.83 -11.95
N LYS A 456 56.17 -21.79 -12.59
CA LYS A 456 56.63 -21.84 -13.97
C LYS A 456 57.83 -22.78 -14.09
N ASN A 457 58.04 -23.27 -15.31
CA ASN A 457 59.24 -24.04 -15.64
C ASN A 457 60.44 -23.10 -15.75
N ALA A 458 61.55 -23.49 -15.13
CA ALA A 458 62.86 -22.92 -15.37
C ALA A 458 63.63 -23.75 -16.41
N GLY A 459 64.77 -23.24 -16.89
CA GLY A 459 65.70 -24.09 -17.63
C GLY A 459 66.44 -25.05 -16.71
N ASN A 460 67.02 -26.10 -17.30
CA ASN A 460 67.80 -27.09 -16.55
C ASN A 460 69.15 -26.49 -16.13
N ILE A 461 69.66 -26.92 -14.98
CA ILE A 461 71.03 -26.63 -14.57
C ILE A 461 71.90 -27.81 -14.97
N THR A 462 72.93 -27.55 -15.77
CA THR A 462 73.93 -28.55 -16.16
C THR A 462 75.22 -28.30 -15.40
N VAL A 463 75.75 -29.32 -14.74
CA VAL A 463 77.00 -29.23 -13.99
C VAL A 463 78.04 -30.11 -14.67
N ASN A 464 79.10 -29.47 -15.14
CA ASN A 464 80.24 -30.12 -15.77
C ASN A 464 81.39 -30.27 -14.77
N HIS A 465 82.16 -31.34 -14.95
CA HIS A 465 83.33 -31.63 -14.13
C HIS A 465 84.52 -31.91 -15.05
N TYR A 466 85.30 -30.88 -15.37
CA TYR A 466 86.34 -30.91 -16.38
C TYR A 466 87.76 -31.02 -15.82
N GLU A 467 88.65 -31.63 -16.58
CA GLU A 467 90.10 -31.43 -16.40
C GLU A 467 90.49 -30.02 -16.89
N VAL A 468 91.27 -29.29 -16.07
CA VAL A 468 91.70 -27.91 -16.35
C VAL A 468 92.30 -27.81 -17.76
N GLY A 469 91.79 -26.84 -18.54
CA GLY A 469 92.25 -26.59 -19.92
C GLY A 469 91.67 -27.51 -20.99
N THR A 470 90.74 -28.42 -20.63
CA THR A 470 90.12 -29.37 -21.56
C THR A 470 88.60 -29.42 -21.41
N THR A 471 87.92 -30.17 -22.28
CA THR A 471 86.49 -30.51 -22.18
C THR A 471 86.25 -31.96 -21.72
N THR A 472 87.30 -32.63 -21.21
CA THR A 472 87.21 -34.01 -20.75
C THR A 472 86.40 -34.09 -19.46
N GLN A 473 85.25 -34.76 -19.50
CA GLN A 473 84.43 -35.01 -18.31
C GLN A 473 85.10 -36.05 -17.41
N LEU A 474 85.20 -35.75 -16.12
CA LEU A 474 85.87 -36.58 -15.13
C LEU A 474 84.89 -37.29 -14.19
N TYR A 475 83.75 -36.69 -13.93
CA TYR A 475 82.77 -37.26 -13.02
C TYR A 475 81.91 -38.32 -13.69
N LYS A 476 81.81 -39.47 -13.05
CA LYS A 476 80.97 -40.59 -13.48
C LYS A 476 79.93 -40.85 -12.41
N ALA A 477 78.69 -40.46 -12.68
CA ALA A 477 77.58 -40.70 -11.75
C ALA A 477 77.39 -42.21 -11.50
N THR A 478 76.94 -42.56 -10.29
CA THR A 478 76.61 -43.94 -9.92
C THR A 478 75.63 -44.56 -10.92
N GLY A 479 76.01 -45.67 -11.53
CA GLY A 479 75.21 -46.37 -12.56
C GLY A 479 75.44 -45.91 -14.01
N ALA A 480 76.21 -44.85 -14.25
CA ALA A 480 76.60 -44.45 -15.60
C ALA A 480 77.69 -45.37 -16.18
N SER A 481 77.73 -45.54 -17.50
CA SER A 481 78.78 -46.30 -18.20
C SER A 481 80.04 -45.45 -18.43
N THR A 482 79.87 -44.16 -18.72
CA THR A 482 80.94 -43.19 -18.99
C THR A 482 80.81 -41.95 -18.11
N ALA A 483 81.90 -41.18 -17.96
CA ALA A 483 81.85 -39.86 -17.33
C ALA A 483 80.99 -38.88 -18.15
N GLY A 484 80.30 -37.96 -17.47
CA GLY A 484 79.35 -37.05 -18.11
C GLY A 484 78.79 -35.99 -17.16
N PRO A 485 78.09 -34.98 -17.71
CA PRO A 485 77.53 -33.89 -16.93
C PRO A 485 76.38 -34.37 -16.02
N GLN A 486 76.18 -33.65 -14.92
CA GLN A 486 74.96 -33.76 -14.12
C GLN A 486 73.90 -32.80 -14.68
N THR A 487 72.64 -33.22 -14.66
CA THR A 487 71.52 -32.38 -15.07
C THR A 487 70.48 -32.32 -13.96
N PHE A 488 70.18 -31.11 -13.50
CA PHE A 488 69.12 -30.83 -12.55
C PHE A 488 67.91 -30.26 -13.29
N ASN A 489 66.79 -30.97 -13.22
CA ASN A 489 65.57 -30.63 -13.94
C ASN A 489 64.91 -29.36 -13.39
N GLY A 490 64.68 -28.37 -14.27
CA GLY A 490 64.06 -27.08 -13.95
C GLY A 490 62.52 -27.06 -14.02
N THR A 491 61.85 -28.15 -14.40
CA THR A 491 60.37 -28.19 -14.46
C THR A 491 59.75 -27.86 -13.10
N GLY A 492 58.88 -26.85 -13.06
CA GLY A 492 58.21 -26.38 -11.84
C GLY A 492 59.14 -25.77 -10.78
N LYS A 493 60.38 -25.42 -11.12
CA LYS A 493 61.38 -24.93 -10.16
C LYS A 493 61.76 -23.45 -10.29
N LEU A 494 61.11 -22.65 -11.13
CA LEU A 494 61.46 -21.22 -11.28
C LEU A 494 61.48 -20.49 -9.92
N GLY A 495 62.56 -19.75 -9.68
CA GLY A 495 62.81 -19.01 -8.44
C GLY A 495 63.26 -19.88 -7.25
N LEU A 496 63.30 -21.21 -7.37
CA LEU A 496 63.86 -22.09 -6.34
C LEU A 496 65.39 -22.16 -6.44
N ASN A 497 66.03 -22.63 -5.37
CA ASN A 497 67.48 -22.75 -5.29
C ASN A 497 67.93 -24.21 -5.38
N GLU A 498 69.02 -24.46 -6.10
CA GLU A 498 69.72 -25.74 -6.16
C GLU A 498 71.11 -25.59 -5.54
N ASN A 499 71.47 -26.49 -4.62
CA ASN A 499 72.79 -26.46 -3.99
C ASN A 499 73.73 -27.41 -4.72
N ILE A 500 74.85 -26.87 -5.21
CA ILE A 500 75.80 -27.58 -6.05
C ILE A 500 77.17 -27.57 -5.36
N THR A 501 77.82 -28.72 -5.33
CA THR A 501 79.14 -28.91 -4.74
C THR A 501 80.08 -29.57 -5.73
N ASN A 502 81.39 -29.45 -5.48
CA ASN A 502 82.37 -30.25 -6.22
C ASN A 502 82.17 -31.75 -5.96
N LYS A 503 82.82 -32.56 -6.79
CA LYS A 503 82.81 -34.03 -6.76
C LYS A 503 84.22 -34.60 -6.64
N GLU A 504 85.14 -33.87 -5.99
CA GLU A 504 86.54 -34.28 -5.85
C GLU A 504 86.68 -35.67 -5.22
N ALA A 505 85.89 -35.98 -4.19
CA ALA A 505 85.90 -37.28 -3.54
C ALA A 505 85.49 -38.43 -4.49
N ASP A 506 84.69 -38.12 -5.51
CA ASP A 506 84.18 -39.08 -6.50
C ASP A 506 85.04 -39.12 -7.78
N ILE A 507 86.06 -38.28 -7.90
CA ILE A 507 86.96 -38.19 -9.06
C ILE A 507 88.37 -38.62 -8.65
N ALA A 508 88.70 -39.88 -8.92
CA ALA A 508 90.00 -40.45 -8.58
C ALA A 508 91.16 -39.75 -9.30
N ASN A 509 92.28 -39.55 -8.60
CA ASN A 509 93.54 -38.94 -9.09
C ASN A 509 93.51 -37.44 -9.38
N TYR A 510 92.38 -36.76 -9.20
CA TYR A 510 92.28 -35.30 -9.38
C TYR A 510 92.00 -34.59 -8.06
N GLU A 511 92.36 -33.31 -8.00
CA GLU A 511 91.99 -32.36 -6.93
C GLU A 511 91.22 -31.17 -7.51
N TYR A 512 90.30 -30.60 -6.73
CA TYR A 512 89.53 -29.43 -7.13
C TYR A 512 90.43 -28.19 -7.27
N VAL A 513 90.17 -27.37 -8.28
CA VAL A 513 90.91 -26.13 -8.54
C VAL A 513 90.00 -24.93 -8.37
N ASN A 514 88.97 -24.84 -9.21
CA ASN A 514 88.02 -23.73 -9.19
C ASN A 514 86.68 -24.14 -9.82
N VAL A 515 85.68 -23.29 -9.66
CA VAL A 515 84.38 -23.39 -10.30
C VAL A 515 84.08 -22.10 -11.03
N ASP A 516 83.54 -22.25 -12.24
CA ASP A 516 83.02 -21.17 -13.07
C ASP A 516 81.50 -21.24 -13.09
N VAL A 517 80.88 -20.16 -12.64
CA VAL A 517 79.42 -19.97 -12.56
C VAL A 517 78.93 -18.88 -13.52
N ALA A 518 79.77 -18.38 -14.43
CA ALA A 518 79.38 -17.32 -15.36
C ALA A 518 78.19 -17.72 -16.25
N GLY A 519 78.05 -19.03 -16.54
CA GLY A 519 76.91 -19.60 -17.26
C GLY A 519 75.64 -19.85 -16.43
N ALA A 520 75.64 -19.49 -15.14
CA ALA A 520 74.54 -19.71 -14.21
C ALA A 520 74.07 -18.38 -13.59
N ALA A 521 73.15 -17.72 -14.27
CA ALA A 521 72.58 -16.45 -13.82
C ALA A 521 71.81 -16.63 -12.50
N GLY A 522 72.20 -15.89 -11.46
CA GLY A 522 71.63 -16.04 -10.12
C GLY A 522 72.38 -17.04 -9.23
N ALA A 523 73.54 -17.53 -9.67
CA ALA A 523 74.45 -18.28 -8.80
C ALA A 523 75.05 -17.38 -7.70
N SER A 524 75.11 -17.91 -6.48
CA SER A 524 75.84 -17.28 -5.38
C SER A 524 77.35 -17.27 -5.64
N THR A 525 78.08 -16.36 -5.00
CA THR A 525 79.55 -16.38 -5.01
C THR A 525 80.05 -17.75 -4.51
N PRO A 526 80.83 -18.49 -5.32
CA PRO A 526 81.30 -19.81 -4.92
C PRO A 526 82.21 -19.77 -3.69
N ASN A 527 82.07 -20.77 -2.83
CA ASN A 527 82.97 -20.96 -1.70
C ASN A 527 84.41 -21.20 -2.20
N THR A 528 85.38 -20.48 -1.65
CA THR A 528 86.78 -20.52 -2.12
C THR A 528 87.50 -21.83 -1.83
N ALA A 529 87.10 -22.57 -0.80
CA ALA A 529 87.76 -23.82 -0.40
C ALA A 529 87.25 -25.03 -1.19
N ASN A 530 85.96 -25.06 -1.54
CA ASN A 530 85.33 -26.25 -2.12
C ASN A 530 84.42 -25.96 -3.32
N GLY A 531 84.30 -24.71 -3.75
CA GLY A 531 83.46 -24.33 -4.89
C GLY A 531 81.96 -24.54 -4.67
N ALA A 532 81.49 -24.77 -3.44
CA ALA A 532 80.06 -24.88 -3.18
C ALA A 532 79.34 -23.59 -3.61
N THR A 533 78.25 -23.74 -4.36
CA THR A 533 77.45 -22.63 -4.85
C THR A 533 75.97 -23.00 -4.83
N THR A 534 75.12 -22.02 -4.58
CA THR A 534 73.67 -22.13 -4.72
C THR A 534 73.26 -21.43 -6.00
N VAL A 535 72.49 -22.11 -6.86
CA VAL A 535 72.01 -21.57 -8.13
C VAL A 535 70.50 -21.40 -8.06
N THR A 536 70.00 -20.17 -8.22
CA THR A 536 68.56 -19.94 -8.41
C THR A 536 68.15 -20.38 -9.82
N TYR A 537 67.11 -21.18 -9.93
CA TYR A 537 66.52 -21.56 -11.20
C TYR A 537 65.88 -20.34 -11.89
N VAL A 538 66.40 -19.96 -13.06
CA VAL A 538 65.88 -18.88 -13.90
C VAL A 538 65.35 -19.39 -15.24
N ALA A 539 64.75 -18.51 -16.03
CA ALA A 539 64.38 -18.81 -17.41
C ALA A 539 65.64 -19.05 -18.27
N GLY A 540 65.68 -20.16 -19.00
CA GLY A 540 66.84 -20.55 -19.80
C GLY A 540 67.78 -21.53 -19.08
N ASN A 541 68.49 -22.35 -19.85
CA ASN A 541 69.40 -23.34 -19.30
C ASN A 541 70.63 -22.66 -18.68
N GLN A 542 71.09 -23.21 -17.56
CA GLN A 542 72.23 -22.70 -16.81
C GLN A 542 73.35 -23.73 -16.80
N VAL A 543 74.59 -23.27 -16.74
CA VAL A 543 75.77 -24.13 -16.75
C VAL A 543 76.73 -23.73 -15.63
N VAL A 544 77.16 -24.71 -14.86
CA VAL A 544 78.23 -24.59 -13.85
C VAL A 544 79.35 -25.53 -14.22
N ASN A 545 80.59 -25.04 -14.25
CA ASN A 545 81.77 -25.83 -14.61
C ASN A 545 82.71 -25.91 -13.42
N TYR A 546 82.93 -27.11 -12.88
CA TYR A 546 84.01 -27.36 -11.93
C TYR A 546 85.24 -27.84 -12.68
N TYR A 547 86.40 -27.28 -12.35
CA TYR A 547 87.67 -27.71 -12.92
C TYR A 547 88.54 -28.38 -11.88
N TYR A 548 89.21 -29.43 -12.33
CA TYR A 548 90.09 -30.25 -11.52
C TYR A 548 91.43 -30.42 -12.24
N ARG A 549 92.51 -30.48 -11.47
CA ARG A 549 93.83 -30.84 -11.99
C ARG A 549 94.22 -32.19 -11.44
N ARG A 550 95.04 -32.92 -12.20
CA ARG A 550 95.63 -34.16 -11.70
C ARG A 550 96.48 -33.86 -10.48
N LYS A 551 96.36 -34.71 -9.47
CA LYS A 551 97.22 -34.66 -8.28
C LYS A 551 98.66 -34.94 -8.68
N ASN A 552 99.59 -34.45 -7.87
CA ASN A 552 101.01 -34.77 -8.03
C ASN A 552 101.24 -36.23 -7.66
N ALA A 553 102.02 -36.92 -8.49
CA ALA A 553 102.65 -38.17 -8.11
C ALA A 553 104.02 -37.89 -7.47
N ALA A 554 104.57 -38.89 -6.79
CA ALA A 554 105.98 -38.87 -6.45
C ALA A 554 106.84 -39.01 -7.71
N ASN A 555 108.03 -38.40 -7.69
CA ASN A 555 108.98 -38.54 -8.79
C ASN A 555 109.44 -40.00 -8.93
N ILE A 556 109.70 -40.41 -10.17
CA ILE A 556 110.30 -41.71 -10.46
C ILE A 556 111.78 -41.48 -10.71
N THR A 557 112.62 -42.28 -10.05
CA THR A 557 114.07 -42.22 -10.21
C THR A 557 114.54 -43.43 -11.02
N VAL A 558 115.33 -43.19 -12.06
CA VAL A 558 115.86 -44.25 -12.92
C VAL A 558 117.38 -44.23 -12.88
N HIS A 559 117.96 -45.31 -12.35
CA HIS A 559 119.40 -45.49 -12.23
C HIS A 559 119.95 -46.37 -13.35
N HIS A 560 121.19 -46.11 -13.75
CA HIS A 560 121.88 -46.83 -14.80
C HIS A 560 123.26 -47.29 -14.31
N TYR A 561 123.33 -48.45 -13.67
CA TYR A 561 124.51 -48.89 -12.93
C TYR A 561 125.37 -49.92 -13.67
N GLU A 562 126.67 -49.90 -13.42
CA GLU A 562 127.53 -51.05 -13.68
C GLU A 562 127.18 -52.20 -12.71
N VAL A 563 127.02 -53.43 -13.24
CA VAL A 563 126.66 -54.64 -12.48
C VAL A 563 127.58 -54.80 -11.26
N GLY A 564 126.97 -54.93 -10.08
CA GLY A 564 127.68 -55.09 -8.82
C GLY A 564 128.16 -53.78 -8.17
N THR A 565 127.81 -52.62 -8.75
CA THR A 565 128.19 -51.30 -8.22
C THR A 565 126.98 -50.35 -8.18
N THR A 566 127.18 -49.16 -7.62
CA THR A 566 126.25 -48.01 -7.71
C THR A 566 126.82 -46.89 -8.60
N ASN A 567 127.78 -47.21 -9.46
CA ASN A 567 128.38 -46.24 -10.36
C ASN A 567 127.38 -45.93 -11.48
N GLU A 568 126.90 -44.68 -11.54
CA GLU A 568 126.09 -44.21 -12.65
C GLU A 568 126.90 -44.21 -13.95
N LEU A 569 126.30 -44.75 -14.99
CA LEU A 569 126.89 -44.86 -16.31
C LEU A 569 126.21 -43.96 -17.33
N PHE A 570 124.95 -43.59 -17.08
CA PHE A 570 124.19 -42.72 -17.97
C PHE A 570 124.33 -41.26 -17.53
N THR A 571 124.59 -40.37 -18.48
CA THR A 571 124.56 -38.93 -18.29
C THR A 571 123.27 -38.40 -18.90
N PRO A 572 122.26 -38.04 -18.10
CA PRO A 572 121.02 -37.47 -18.62
C PRO A 572 121.30 -36.20 -19.43
N THR A 573 120.45 -35.94 -20.41
CA THR A 573 120.56 -34.71 -21.22
C THR A 573 120.57 -33.47 -20.31
N GLY A 574 121.64 -32.66 -20.40
CA GLY A 574 121.83 -31.46 -19.59
C GLY A 574 122.66 -31.66 -18.31
N ALA A 575 123.03 -32.89 -17.94
CA ALA A 575 123.95 -33.16 -16.85
C ALA A 575 125.42 -33.11 -17.30
N SER A 576 126.32 -32.64 -16.42
CA SER A 576 127.77 -32.59 -16.66
C SER A 576 128.50 -33.88 -16.26
N SER A 577 127.82 -34.80 -15.60
CA SER A 577 128.36 -36.09 -15.14
C SER A 577 127.24 -37.14 -15.04
N PRO A 578 127.59 -38.45 -15.07
CA PRO A 578 126.62 -39.52 -14.92
C PRO A 578 125.79 -39.39 -13.66
N SER A 579 124.47 -39.50 -13.78
CA SER A 579 123.51 -39.32 -12.69
C SER A 579 122.16 -39.99 -12.99
N ALA A 580 121.37 -40.20 -11.94
CA ALA A 580 120.03 -40.76 -12.09
C ALA A 580 119.11 -39.84 -12.91
N VAL A 581 118.22 -40.44 -13.70
CA VAL A 581 117.14 -39.70 -14.37
C VAL A 581 115.99 -39.53 -13.38
N VAL A 582 115.58 -38.30 -13.12
CA VAL A 582 114.40 -38.01 -12.31
C VAL A 582 113.26 -37.61 -13.24
N ILE A 583 112.20 -38.41 -13.26
CA ILE A 583 110.96 -38.08 -13.97
C ILE A 583 110.06 -37.36 -12.98
N ASP A 584 109.75 -36.11 -13.29
CA ASP A 584 108.90 -35.25 -12.48
C ASP A 584 107.47 -35.82 -12.41
N GLY A 585 106.98 -36.08 -11.20
CA GLY A 585 105.64 -36.58 -10.94
C GLY A 585 104.57 -35.48 -10.90
N SER A 586 104.93 -34.20 -11.04
CA SER A 586 103.99 -33.08 -10.96
C SER A 586 102.83 -33.21 -11.97
N GLY A 587 101.58 -33.22 -11.47
CA GLY A 587 100.37 -33.41 -12.29
C GLY A 587 100.23 -34.77 -13.01
N ARG A 588 101.03 -35.78 -12.66
CA ARG A 588 101.06 -37.07 -13.37
C ARG A 588 100.38 -38.23 -12.66
N LEU A 589 99.73 -38.04 -11.50
CA LEU A 589 99.14 -39.15 -10.73
C LEU A 589 98.16 -39.99 -11.57
N GLY A 590 98.37 -41.31 -11.54
CA GLY A 590 97.60 -42.30 -12.29
C GLY A 590 97.93 -42.36 -13.79
N GLN A 591 98.83 -41.51 -14.32
CA GLN A 591 99.31 -41.62 -15.70
C GLN A 591 100.37 -42.72 -15.83
N THR A 592 100.49 -43.30 -17.02
CA THR A 592 101.49 -44.32 -17.33
C THR A 592 102.78 -43.69 -17.83
N GLU A 593 103.92 -44.07 -17.27
CA GLU A 593 105.25 -43.85 -17.84
C GLU A 593 105.75 -45.11 -18.53
N ASN A 594 106.44 -44.91 -19.65
CA ASN A 594 107.13 -45.98 -20.36
C ASN A 594 108.64 -45.73 -20.27
N LEU A 595 109.36 -46.67 -19.66
CA LEU A 595 110.81 -46.60 -19.49
C LEU A 595 111.51 -47.64 -20.36
N ASN A 596 112.69 -47.28 -20.84
CA ASN A 596 113.57 -48.16 -21.60
C ASN A 596 115.00 -48.09 -21.05
N ASN A 597 115.82 -49.09 -21.40
CA ASN A 597 117.25 -49.06 -21.13
C ASN A 597 117.96 -48.05 -22.05
N GLU A 598 119.12 -47.57 -21.62
CA GLU A 598 119.96 -46.58 -22.33
C GLU A 598 121.25 -47.20 -22.89
N ALA A 599 121.28 -48.51 -23.19
CA ALA A 599 122.51 -49.19 -23.66
C ALA A 599 123.12 -48.56 -24.92
N ALA A 600 122.30 -47.98 -25.79
CA ALA A 600 122.76 -47.25 -26.97
C ALA A 600 123.53 -45.97 -26.61
N ASN A 601 123.24 -45.38 -25.45
CA ASN A 601 123.77 -44.10 -24.98
C ASN A 601 124.84 -44.26 -23.90
N ILE A 602 125.19 -45.50 -23.52
CA ILE A 602 126.26 -45.81 -22.56
C ILE A 602 127.42 -46.52 -23.28
N ALA A 603 128.48 -45.76 -23.59
CA ALA A 603 129.63 -46.28 -24.33
C ALA A 603 130.40 -47.35 -23.54
N ASN A 604 130.86 -48.40 -24.23
CA ASN A 604 131.64 -49.53 -23.67
C ASN A 604 130.91 -50.47 -22.70
N TYR A 605 129.60 -50.30 -22.50
CA TYR A 605 128.78 -51.20 -21.69
C TYR A 605 127.64 -51.82 -22.51
N GLU A 606 127.18 -53.00 -22.11
CA GLU A 606 125.99 -53.66 -22.65
C GLU A 606 124.97 -53.93 -21.54
N TYR A 607 123.67 -53.83 -21.87
CA TYR A 607 122.58 -54.07 -20.92
C TYR A 607 122.54 -55.53 -20.48
N VAL A 608 122.24 -55.74 -19.19
CA VAL A 608 122.18 -57.07 -18.58
C VAL A 608 120.79 -57.36 -18.04
N SER A 609 120.27 -56.48 -17.18
CA SER A 609 119.01 -56.70 -16.48
C SER A 609 118.44 -55.39 -15.94
N VAL A 610 117.15 -55.36 -15.63
CA VAL A 610 116.50 -54.24 -14.95
C VAL A 610 115.88 -54.75 -13.66
N ASP A 611 116.07 -53.99 -12.59
CA ASP A 611 115.45 -54.19 -11.30
C ASP A 611 114.34 -53.16 -11.11
N VAL A 612 113.11 -53.66 -10.99
CA VAL A 612 111.89 -52.90 -10.73
C VAL A 612 111.33 -53.16 -9.33
N SER A 613 112.08 -53.82 -8.45
CA SER A 613 111.64 -54.10 -7.08
C SER A 613 111.33 -52.83 -6.28
N GLY A 614 111.98 -51.72 -6.62
CA GLY A 614 111.69 -50.38 -6.11
C GLY A 614 110.51 -49.66 -6.77
N ALA A 615 109.82 -50.27 -7.74
CA ALA A 615 108.73 -49.67 -8.50
C ALA A 615 107.47 -50.55 -8.45
N SER A 616 106.67 -50.39 -7.40
CA SER A 616 105.51 -51.24 -7.11
C SER A 616 104.43 -51.32 -8.20
N SER A 617 104.33 -50.32 -9.07
CA SER A 617 103.35 -50.29 -10.17
C SER A 617 103.93 -50.68 -11.52
N ALA A 618 105.21 -51.07 -11.56
CA ALA A 618 105.87 -51.49 -12.78
C ALA A 618 105.27 -52.80 -13.30
N THR A 619 105.00 -52.86 -14.59
CA THR A 619 104.74 -54.12 -15.28
C THR A 619 106.01 -54.96 -15.32
N THR A 620 105.86 -56.28 -15.50
CA THR A 620 106.98 -57.18 -15.76
C THR A 620 107.85 -56.64 -16.90
N PRO A 621 109.17 -56.44 -16.69
CA PRO A 621 110.04 -55.90 -17.72
C PRO A 621 110.17 -56.83 -18.93
N SER A 622 110.31 -56.25 -20.13
CA SER A 622 110.64 -57.02 -21.34
C SER A 622 112.08 -57.54 -21.31
N ALA A 623 112.44 -58.44 -22.24
CA ALA A 623 113.82 -58.92 -22.39
C ALA A 623 114.83 -57.82 -22.75
N THR A 624 114.36 -56.68 -23.28
CA THR A 624 115.16 -55.48 -23.53
C THR A 624 115.07 -54.46 -22.40
N GLY A 625 114.48 -54.83 -21.27
CA GLY A 625 114.30 -53.95 -20.11
C GLY A 625 113.18 -52.92 -20.24
N ALA A 626 112.36 -52.95 -21.29
CA ALA A 626 111.22 -52.02 -21.40
C ALA A 626 110.21 -52.31 -20.29
N THR A 627 109.83 -51.29 -19.54
CA THR A 627 108.88 -51.40 -18.43
C THR A 627 107.91 -50.24 -18.49
N THR A 628 106.62 -50.51 -18.23
CA THR A 628 105.65 -49.44 -18.00
C THR A 628 105.33 -49.39 -16.52
N LEU A 629 105.04 -48.21 -16.00
CA LEU A 629 104.69 -48.02 -14.60
C LEU A 629 103.66 -46.92 -14.48
N THR A 630 102.84 -46.99 -13.44
CA THR A 630 101.84 -45.95 -13.16
C THR A 630 102.39 -44.99 -12.12
N ASN A 631 102.40 -43.70 -12.42
CA ASN A 631 102.73 -42.64 -11.48
C ASN A 631 101.85 -42.74 -10.23
N GLY A 632 102.46 -42.99 -9.07
CA GLY A 632 101.78 -43.20 -7.80
C GLY A 632 102.18 -42.17 -6.75
N ASN A 633 101.56 -42.23 -5.57
CA ASN A 633 101.90 -41.35 -4.45
C ASN A 633 103.23 -41.72 -3.78
N SER A 634 103.70 -42.96 -3.98
CA SER A 634 104.95 -43.46 -3.43
C SER A 634 106.09 -43.27 -4.44
N PRO A 635 107.29 -42.83 -4.01
CA PRO A 635 108.46 -42.79 -4.87
C PRO A 635 108.72 -44.17 -5.46
N GLN A 636 109.11 -44.21 -6.73
CA GLN A 636 109.42 -45.45 -7.43
C GLN A 636 110.82 -45.36 -8.03
N THR A 637 111.57 -46.46 -7.90
CA THR A 637 112.94 -46.55 -8.41
C THR A 637 113.05 -47.72 -9.37
N VAL A 638 113.62 -47.45 -10.54
CA VAL A 638 113.96 -48.47 -11.54
C VAL A 638 115.46 -48.44 -11.78
N ILE A 639 116.13 -49.59 -11.72
CA ILE A 639 117.58 -49.69 -11.87
C ILE A 639 117.90 -50.56 -13.09
N TYR A 640 118.54 -49.98 -14.09
CA TYR A 640 119.09 -50.73 -15.21
C TYR A 640 120.54 -51.08 -14.93
N TYR A 641 120.91 -52.36 -15.06
CA TYR A 641 122.26 -52.85 -14.87
C TYR A 641 122.94 -53.17 -16.20
N TYR A 642 124.21 -52.77 -16.29
CA TYR A 642 125.05 -52.91 -17.47
C TYR A 642 126.40 -53.53 -17.11
N ARG A 643 127.03 -54.26 -18.03
CA ARG A 643 128.40 -54.79 -17.85
C ARG A 643 129.32 -54.27 -18.94
N ARG A 644 130.61 -54.15 -18.65
CA ARG A 644 131.60 -53.75 -19.66
C ARG A 644 131.61 -54.76 -20.82
N LYS A 645 131.68 -54.24 -22.04
CA LYS A 645 131.93 -55.08 -23.22
C LYS A 645 133.33 -55.70 -23.09
N ASN A 646 133.46 -56.98 -23.44
CA ASN A 646 134.75 -57.66 -23.40
C ASN A 646 135.77 -56.95 -24.29
N ALA A 647 136.94 -56.62 -23.74
CA ALA A 647 138.08 -56.20 -24.55
C ALA A 647 138.57 -57.41 -25.36
N GLY A 648 138.68 -57.27 -26.68
CA GLY A 648 139.17 -58.34 -27.56
C GLY A 648 140.57 -58.82 -27.16
N ASN A 649 140.87 -60.10 -27.42
CA ASN A 649 142.15 -60.71 -27.04
C ASN A 649 143.34 -59.93 -27.60
N VAL A 650 144.30 -59.58 -26.72
CA VAL A 650 145.60 -59.06 -27.12
C VAL A 650 146.48 -60.23 -27.54
N VAL A 651 146.77 -60.35 -28.83
CA VAL A 651 147.76 -61.31 -29.35
C VAL A 651 149.14 -60.64 -29.26
N VAL A 652 150.05 -61.21 -28.46
CA VAL A 652 151.45 -60.79 -28.40
C VAL A 652 152.25 -61.66 -29.37
N ASN A 653 152.94 -61.03 -30.33
CA ASN A 653 154.00 -61.63 -31.15
C ASN A 653 155.32 -60.95 -30.86
#